data_AF-A0A085WU06-F1
#
_entry.id   AF-A0A085WU06-F1
#
_cell.length_a   1.000
_cell.length_b   1.000
_cell.length_c   1.000
_cell.angle_alpha   90.00
_cell.angle_beta   90.00
_cell.angle_gamma   90.00
#
_symmetry.space_group_name_H-M   'P 1'
#
loop_
_entity.id
_entity.type
_entity.pdbx_description
1 polymer ?
#
loop_
_entity_poly.entity_id
_entity_poly.type
_entity_poly.pdbx_seq_one_letter_code
_entity_poly.pdbx_strand_id
1 'polypeptide(L)'
;MFTRMSRIPGFSPEEVVRLSKTLVKTFCAAWLGLAFTACDTTEQQQVDADDVMTLSAKDGSDIQQALGSLPSATVLGVHEKDAVPFMIKGQLGTSNGSAVGLAVVDAKAAVQTALSQIAPVFRLRADDLVVKRVSQDEMGHQHIRLAQTKNGLPVINGELILHVDKAGNVYAANGDARDDQGAVTQLKLVKAKVSAEAAAVAASDSTEGLNKSAKAERLVYVRDTNENLVLAHEVRVTGARLDGIPVEDLVYVNANNGTVALRAPKVYTALNRAVYSANNGTSLPGTLKRSEGGAAANDTHVDQNYTRLGKTYECYSVNFGRDSYNGSGAQLKSTVHYSSNYVNAYWNSSQMVYGDGNGTDSTMLGLDADVTTHELTHAVTEYESNLTYSGESGGLNESMSDIFGAYCESWEASTTNGGTWPTTADIWMVGEDIWTPGTPNDALRYMDDPAKDGASKDLWTSSAGSVDVHYSSGISNLAFALLSKGGTHPRGKTTVSVTGIGVQKAGAIFYKANKDLMTASTTFNQAKTYTEQAADALGYTAEKASVTAAWQAVGVGGGTTPPPSCTSTIVLSNGVAATNVGATAGNFSCTYTLTVPSGQTSLSFALSGGTGDGDMYVKFGTAPTTSVYDCRPYTSGNAETCNFTNPAAGTWYVKVNAYSDFSGASLKGTYSGGTTPPGDTLTNGVATAAYSGAASSQTCWTLTVPAGKSVVFAQAGGTGDADLYVRKGSAPTTTTYDCRPYLSGNNESCSFAAGTASVQYYACSRGYSAYTGVTMKGTY
;
A
#
# COMPACT_ATOMS: atom_id res chain seq x y z
N MET A 1 45.10 -8.84 -53.04
CA MET A 1 45.19 -9.57 -54.33
C MET A 1 44.09 -9.03 -55.22
N PHE A 2 44.47 -8.35 -56.30
CA PHE A 2 43.58 -7.69 -57.28
C PHE A 2 42.78 -8.68 -58.13
N THR A 3 41.60 -8.28 -58.64
CA THR A 3 41.12 -8.27 -60.06
C THR A 3 39.60 -7.93 -60.05
N ARG A 4 39.10 -6.72 -60.37
CA ARG A 4 38.81 -6.02 -61.65
C ARG A 4 37.80 -6.69 -62.63
N MET A 5 36.64 -6.03 -62.84
CA MET A 5 35.96 -5.79 -64.14
C MET A 5 34.77 -4.81 -63.91
N SER A 6 34.84 -3.52 -64.31
CA SER A 6 34.44 -2.90 -65.61
C SER A 6 32.97 -2.44 -65.64
N ARG A 7 32.64 -1.15 -65.36
CA ARG A 7 32.36 0.02 -66.26
C ARG A 7 31.03 -0.11 -67.07
N ILE A 8 29.98 0.75 -67.09
CA ILE A 8 29.73 2.24 -67.21
C ILE A 8 28.30 2.35 -67.89
N PRO A 9 27.52 3.47 -67.99
CA PRO A 9 27.42 4.80 -67.31
C PRO A 9 25.99 5.21 -66.83
N GLY A 10 25.86 6.35 -66.12
CA GLY A 10 24.59 7.11 -66.09
C GLY A 10 24.44 8.29 -65.12
N PHE A 11 25.27 9.33 -65.26
CA PHE A 11 25.10 10.75 -64.87
C PHE A 11 24.83 11.22 -63.42
N SER A 12 25.46 12.38 -63.15
CA SER A 12 25.51 13.17 -61.91
C SER A 12 24.72 14.49 -62.09
N PRO A 13 24.70 15.43 -61.12
CA PRO A 13 23.55 16.27 -60.79
C PRO A 13 23.38 17.52 -61.66
N GLU A 14 22.15 18.04 -61.64
CA GLU A 14 21.66 19.32 -62.22
C GLU A 14 21.45 19.37 -63.73
N GLU A 15 20.19 19.13 -64.12
CA GLU A 15 19.63 19.55 -65.40
C GLU A 15 18.33 20.36 -65.18
N VAL A 16 18.38 21.60 -65.70
CA VAL A 16 17.28 22.34 -66.34
C VAL A 16 16.33 23.18 -65.47
N VAL A 17 16.75 24.44 -65.29
CA VAL A 17 15.88 25.62 -65.13
C VAL A 17 15.28 26.00 -66.49
N ARG A 18 13.94 26.01 -66.61
CA ARG A 18 13.09 27.00 -67.34
C ARG A 18 11.71 26.43 -67.66
N LEU A 19 10.66 27.06 -67.15
CA LEU A 19 9.52 27.50 -67.96
C LEU A 19 8.69 28.55 -67.20
N SER A 20 8.44 29.66 -67.89
CA SER A 20 7.81 30.90 -67.43
C SER A 20 6.43 31.09 -68.08
N LYS A 21 5.56 31.87 -67.40
CA LYS A 21 4.52 32.84 -67.88
C LYS A 21 3.31 32.85 -66.91
N THR A 22 3.08 33.85 -66.04
CA THR A 22 2.64 35.27 -66.20
C THR A 22 1.15 35.45 -66.60
N LEU A 23 0.36 36.14 -65.75
CA LEU A 23 -0.41 37.40 -66.00
C LEU A 23 -1.45 37.65 -64.85
N VAL A 24 -1.30 38.67 -63.98
CA VAL A 24 -1.76 40.09 -64.03
C VAL A 24 -3.29 40.31 -63.90
N LYS A 25 -3.75 40.92 -62.78
CA LYS A 25 -4.58 42.16 -62.74
C LYS A 25 -4.89 42.65 -61.32
N THR A 26 -4.89 43.98 -61.20
CA THR A 26 -5.07 44.85 -60.04
C THR A 26 -6.50 45.45 -60.01
N PHE A 27 -6.91 45.99 -58.85
CA PHE A 27 -7.79 47.18 -58.58
C PHE A 27 -9.12 47.02 -57.81
N CYS A 28 -9.35 48.08 -57.00
CA CYS A 28 -10.52 48.58 -56.28
C CYS A 28 -10.72 48.06 -54.84
N ALA A 29 -10.34 48.77 -53.77
CA ALA A 29 -10.61 50.15 -53.32
C ALA A 29 -11.93 50.33 -52.55
N ALA A 30 -11.75 50.84 -51.32
CA ALA A 30 -12.65 51.64 -50.50
C ALA A 30 -13.91 50.96 -49.92
N TRP A 31 -14.00 50.94 -48.59
CA TRP A 31 -14.95 51.80 -47.89
C TRP A 31 -14.31 52.31 -46.58
N LEU A 32 -14.17 53.62 -46.53
CA LEU A 32 -13.69 54.47 -45.44
C LEU A 32 -14.95 55.03 -44.75
N GLY A 33 -14.93 55.19 -43.43
CA GLY A 33 -15.78 56.19 -42.76
C GLY A 33 -16.45 55.70 -41.50
N LEU A 34 -15.97 56.07 -40.31
CA LEU A 34 -16.15 57.37 -39.63
C LEU A 34 -17.52 57.38 -38.87
N ALA A 35 -17.65 57.83 -37.63
CA ALA A 35 -16.72 58.54 -36.76
C ALA A 35 -17.43 58.99 -35.47
N PHE A 36 -16.66 59.04 -34.36
CA PHE A 36 -16.68 60.06 -33.30
C PHE A 36 -17.91 60.06 -32.38
N THR A 37 -17.82 60.23 -31.06
CA THR A 37 -17.10 61.23 -30.24
C THR A 37 -17.18 60.68 -28.79
N ALA A 38 -16.11 60.39 -28.04
CA ALA A 38 -15.15 61.27 -27.34
C ALA A 38 -15.76 62.26 -26.30
N CYS A 39 -15.11 62.26 -25.13
CA CYS A 39 -15.33 62.96 -23.84
C CYS A 39 -16.43 62.39 -22.91
N ASP A 40 -16.18 62.06 -21.63
CA ASP A 40 -15.22 62.63 -20.67
C ASP A 40 -14.59 61.64 -19.66
N THR A 41 -13.27 61.82 -19.47
CA THR A 41 -12.36 61.63 -18.30
C THR A 41 -12.48 60.46 -17.30
N THR A 42 -11.41 59.64 -17.22
CA THR A 42 -10.70 59.24 -15.98
C THR A 42 -9.28 58.70 -16.27
N GLU A 43 -8.44 58.70 -15.24
CA GLU A 43 -6.97 58.86 -15.24
C GLU A 43 -6.07 57.66 -15.66
N GLN A 44 -4.82 58.04 -15.94
CA GLN A 44 -3.55 57.30 -16.17
C GLN A 44 -3.41 55.86 -15.61
N GLN A 45 -2.93 54.92 -16.44
CA GLN A 45 -1.60 54.27 -16.30
C GLN A 45 -1.41 53.08 -17.28
N GLN A 46 -0.31 53.14 -18.04
CA GLN A 46 0.60 52.05 -18.45
C GLN A 46 0.00 50.63 -18.64
N VAL A 47 -0.16 50.20 -19.89
CA VAL A 47 -0.53 48.81 -20.25
C VAL A 47 0.69 48.11 -20.86
N ASP A 48 1.34 47.30 -20.03
CA ASP A 48 2.16 46.16 -20.41
C ASP A 48 1.95 45.10 -19.31
N ALA A 49 1.84 43.83 -19.75
CA ALA A 49 1.54 42.60 -19.00
C ALA A 49 0.07 42.10 -19.02
N ASP A 50 -0.02 40.79 -19.21
CA ASP A 50 -1.17 39.88 -19.08
C ASP A 50 -2.15 39.75 -20.25
N ASP A 51 -1.78 38.87 -21.19
CA ASP A 51 -2.67 37.77 -21.54
C ASP A 51 -1.84 36.48 -21.74
N VAL A 52 -1.35 35.94 -20.62
CA VAL A 52 -0.73 34.62 -20.52
C VAL A 52 -1.63 33.77 -19.66
N MET A 53 -2.47 32.92 -20.26
CA MET A 53 -2.98 31.75 -19.54
C MET A 53 -1.88 30.68 -19.47
N THR A 54 -0.96 30.86 -18.53
CA THR A 54 -0.18 29.74 -17.96
C THR A 54 -1.08 28.98 -17.00
N LEU A 55 -1.62 27.84 -17.45
CA LEU A 55 -2.14 26.83 -16.54
C LEU A 55 -0.96 26.05 -15.95
N SER A 56 -0.68 26.27 -14.67
CA SER A 56 0.28 25.47 -13.90
C SER A 56 -0.30 24.08 -13.64
N ALA A 57 0.20 23.07 -14.36
CA ALA A 57 -0.19 21.66 -14.23
C ALA A 57 0.33 20.95 -12.96
N LYS A 58 0.42 21.65 -11.82
CA LYS A 58 0.92 21.07 -10.55
C LYS A 58 -0.19 20.68 -9.57
N ASP A 59 -1.44 21.02 -9.83
CA ASP A 59 -2.50 20.95 -8.81
C ASP A 59 -3.28 19.61 -8.81
N GLY A 60 -2.93 18.67 -9.69
CA GLY A 60 -3.53 17.31 -9.75
C GLY A 60 -4.97 17.25 -10.29
N SER A 61 -5.49 18.36 -10.82
CA SER A 61 -6.86 18.46 -11.35
C SER A 61 -7.12 17.56 -12.56
N ASP A 62 -6.08 17.31 -13.38
CA ASP A 62 -6.10 16.38 -14.50
C ASP A 62 -6.31 14.92 -14.04
N ILE A 63 -5.61 14.54 -12.97
CA ILE A 63 -5.74 13.21 -12.34
C ILE A 63 -7.12 13.07 -11.69
N GLN A 64 -7.61 14.09 -10.99
CA GLN A 64 -8.96 14.08 -10.42
C GLN A 64 -10.04 13.93 -11.50
N GLN A 65 -9.87 14.60 -12.64
CA GLN A 65 -10.75 14.45 -13.79
C GLN A 65 -10.70 13.02 -14.37
N ALA A 66 -9.50 12.44 -14.50
CA ALA A 66 -9.32 11.06 -14.96
C ALA A 66 -9.98 10.05 -14.00
N LEU A 67 -9.79 10.21 -12.69
CA LEU A 67 -10.44 9.39 -11.65
C LEU A 67 -11.97 9.52 -11.69
N GLY A 68 -12.52 10.67 -12.09
CA GLY A 68 -13.95 10.85 -12.31
C GLY A 68 -14.55 9.91 -13.37
N SER A 69 -13.73 9.39 -14.29
CA SER A 69 -14.15 8.36 -15.27
C SER A 69 -14.08 6.93 -14.73
N LEU A 70 -13.48 6.73 -13.56
CA LEU A 70 -13.31 5.45 -12.88
C LEU A 70 -13.89 5.54 -11.45
N PRO A 71 -15.22 5.60 -11.29
CA PRO A 71 -15.86 5.91 -10.01
C PRO A 71 -15.64 4.86 -8.90
N SER A 72 -15.17 3.66 -9.26
CA SER A 72 -14.80 2.61 -8.30
C SER A 72 -13.31 2.61 -7.95
N ALA A 73 -12.50 3.42 -8.63
CA ALA A 73 -11.06 3.47 -8.42
C ALA A 73 -10.76 4.15 -7.08
N THR A 74 -10.04 3.42 -6.23
CA THR A 74 -9.44 3.93 -5.01
C THR A 74 -7.94 4.09 -5.26
N VAL A 75 -7.43 5.30 -5.07
CA VAL A 75 -5.98 5.56 -5.08
C VAL A 75 -5.39 5.01 -3.79
N LEU A 76 -4.43 4.10 -3.89
CA LEU A 76 -3.75 3.50 -2.74
C LEU A 76 -2.39 4.15 -2.46
N GLY A 77 -1.84 4.90 -3.42
CA GLY A 77 -0.60 5.65 -3.25
C GLY A 77 -0.26 6.53 -4.46
N VAL A 78 0.56 7.55 -4.22
CA VAL A 78 1.01 8.55 -5.21
C VAL A 78 2.52 8.79 -5.11
N HIS A 79 3.17 9.12 -6.22
CA HIS A 79 4.58 9.52 -6.23
C HIS A 79 4.74 10.87 -5.54
N GLU A 80 5.72 10.97 -4.63
CA GLU A 80 5.90 12.16 -3.77
C GLU A 80 6.20 13.43 -4.56
N LYS A 81 6.91 13.30 -5.69
CA LYS A 81 7.37 14.45 -6.49
C LYS A 81 6.28 15.14 -7.29
N ASP A 82 5.37 14.38 -7.87
CA ASP A 82 4.40 14.87 -8.87
C ASP A 82 2.94 14.53 -8.57
N ALA A 83 2.70 13.85 -7.43
CA ALA A 83 1.40 13.39 -6.94
C ALA A 83 0.63 12.49 -7.92
N VAL A 84 1.31 11.92 -8.91
CA VAL A 84 0.71 10.94 -9.83
C VAL A 84 0.51 9.62 -9.08
N PRO A 85 -0.67 8.99 -9.13
CA PRO A 85 -0.89 7.66 -8.56
C PRO A 85 0.13 6.65 -9.09
N PHE A 86 0.71 5.85 -8.19
CA PHE A 86 1.48 4.67 -8.58
C PHE A 86 0.66 3.38 -8.42
N MET A 87 -0.48 3.44 -7.72
CA MET A 87 -1.39 2.30 -7.53
C MET A 87 -2.84 2.76 -7.39
N ILE A 88 -3.70 2.14 -8.19
CA ILE A 88 -5.16 2.23 -8.07
C ILE A 88 -5.78 0.83 -8.04
N LYS A 89 -6.84 0.66 -7.25
CA LYS A 89 -7.62 -0.58 -7.15
C LYS A 89 -9.10 -0.28 -7.32
N GLY A 90 -9.84 -1.18 -7.93
CA GLY A 90 -11.29 -1.01 -8.15
C GLY A 90 -11.75 -1.81 -9.35
N GLN A 91 -12.99 -1.61 -9.79
CA GLN A 91 -13.45 -2.13 -11.08
C GLN A 91 -13.05 -1.13 -12.17
N LEU A 92 -11.84 -1.30 -12.71
CA LEU A 92 -11.19 -0.34 -13.61
C LEU A 92 -11.55 -0.55 -15.09
N GLY A 93 -12.46 -1.48 -15.37
CA GLY A 93 -12.90 -1.85 -16.71
C GLY A 93 -12.77 -3.34 -16.95
N THR A 94 -12.98 -3.75 -18.20
CA THR A 94 -12.92 -5.14 -18.62
C THR A 94 -12.03 -5.31 -19.85
N SER A 95 -11.50 -6.52 -20.01
CA SER A 95 -10.88 -6.99 -21.24
C SER A 95 -11.93 -7.56 -22.19
N ASN A 96 -11.74 -7.39 -23.50
CA ASN A 96 -12.61 -7.96 -24.52
C ASN A 96 -12.28 -9.46 -24.70
N GLY A 97 -13.07 -10.34 -24.08
CA GLY A 97 -12.95 -11.81 -24.22
C GLY A 97 -12.52 -12.51 -22.92
N SER A 98 -12.37 -13.84 -22.95
CA SER A 98 -11.83 -14.57 -21.81
C SER A 98 -10.34 -14.21 -21.68
N ALA A 99 -9.94 -13.66 -20.53
CA ALA A 99 -8.54 -13.33 -20.23
C ALA A 99 -7.66 -14.59 -20.07
N VAL A 100 -8.14 -15.80 -20.35
CA VAL A 100 -7.34 -17.02 -20.27
C VAL A 100 -6.52 -17.17 -21.54
N GLY A 101 -5.20 -17.07 -21.42
CA GLY A 101 -4.26 -17.39 -22.51
C GLY A 101 -4.01 -16.27 -23.52
N LEU A 102 -4.29 -15.00 -23.18
CA LEU A 102 -3.94 -13.86 -24.05
C LEU A 102 -2.45 -13.87 -24.42
N ALA A 103 -2.16 -14.02 -25.71
CA ALA A 103 -0.83 -13.80 -26.25
C ALA A 103 -0.50 -12.30 -26.22
N VAL A 104 0.80 -11.96 -26.18
CA VAL A 104 1.28 -10.56 -26.16
C VAL A 104 0.69 -9.71 -27.29
N VAL A 105 0.45 -10.32 -28.47
CA VAL A 105 -0.11 -9.64 -29.65
C VAL A 105 -1.57 -9.23 -29.49
N ASP A 106 -2.36 -9.97 -28.71
CA ASP A 106 -3.80 -9.73 -28.54
C ASP A 106 -4.10 -8.92 -27.27
N ALA A 107 -3.20 -8.93 -26.30
CA ALA A 107 -3.41 -8.35 -24.98
C ALA A 107 -3.66 -6.84 -25.02
N LYS A 108 -2.95 -6.07 -25.86
CA LYS A 108 -3.18 -4.61 -25.95
C LYS A 108 -4.59 -4.31 -26.46
N ALA A 109 -5.02 -5.00 -27.52
CA ALA A 109 -6.36 -4.85 -28.08
C ALA A 109 -7.44 -5.28 -27.08
N ALA A 110 -7.19 -6.36 -26.33
CA ALA A 110 -8.11 -6.87 -25.32
C ALA A 110 -8.38 -5.84 -24.22
N VAL A 111 -7.36 -5.13 -23.73
CA VAL A 111 -7.52 -4.15 -22.64
C VAL A 111 -7.59 -2.69 -23.11
N GLN A 112 -7.60 -2.42 -24.41
CA GLN A 112 -7.48 -1.05 -24.95
C GLN A 112 -8.55 -0.10 -24.38
N THR A 113 -9.79 -0.56 -24.23
CA THR A 113 -10.87 0.25 -23.65
C THR A 113 -10.58 0.63 -22.20
N ALA A 114 -10.27 -0.35 -21.35
CA ALA A 114 -9.92 -0.10 -19.95
C ALA A 114 -8.64 0.76 -19.86
N LEU A 115 -7.62 0.45 -20.65
CA LEU A 115 -6.36 1.17 -20.68
C LEU A 115 -6.54 2.64 -21.08
N SER A 116 -7.47 2.96 -21.97
CA SER A 116 -7.77 4.35 -22.36
C SER A 116 -8.35 5.20 -21.23
N GLN A 117 -9.00 4.56 -20.25
CA GLN A 117 -9.54 5.21 -19.05
C GLN A 117 -8.52 5.23 -17.90
N ILE A 118 -7.71 4.17 -17.79
CA ILE A 118 -6.70 4.02 -16.74
C ILE A 118 -5.47 4.90 -17.00
N ALA A 119 -4.93 4.91 -18.22
CA ALA A 119 -3.67 5.59 -18.53
C ALA A 119 -3.65 7.08 -18.15
N PRO A 120 -4.73 7.87 -18.35
CA PRO A 120 -4.78 9.27 -17.92
C PRO A 120 -4.59 9.49 -16.42
N VAL A 121 -4.96 8.51 -15.57
CA VAL A 121 -4.72 8.58 -14.11
C VAL A 121 -3.21 8.64 -13.80
N PHE A 122 -2.39 8.01 -14.63
CA PHE A 122 -0.93 7.99 -14.54
C PHE A 122 -0.28 9.11 -15.39
N ARG A 123 -1.08 10.06 -15.91
CA ARG A 123 -0.67 11.07 -16.92
C ARG A 123 -0.14 10.47 -18.22
N LEU A 124 -0.64 9.30 -18.61
CA LEU A 124 -0.23 8.61 -19.83
C LEU A 124 -1.35 8.60 -20.87
N ARG A 125 -0.99 8.31 -22.12
CA ARG A 125 -1.93 7.91 -23.17
C ARG A 125 -1.81 6.42 -23.40
N ALA A 126 -2.93 5.74 -23.67
CA ALA A 126 -2.90 4.31 -24.00
C ALA A 126 -2.05 4.00 -25.24
N ASP A 127 -1.96 4.94 -26.18
CA ASP A 127 -1.13 4.79 -27.39
C ASP A 127 0.37 4.81 -27.09
N ASP A 128 0.77 5.46 -26.00
CA ASP A 128 2.15 5.52 -25.54
C ASP A 128 2.58 4.23 -24.81
N LEU A 129 1.68 3.28 -24.59
CA LEU A 129 1.96 2.04 -23.87
C LEU A 129 2.02 0.84 -24.81
N VAL A 130 3.07 0.05 -24.72
CA VAL A 130 3.31 -1.14 -25.55
C VAL A 130 3.35 -2.37 -24.66
N VAL A 131 2.55 -3.40 -24.95
CA VAL A 131 2.59 -4.63 -24.16
C VAL A 131 3.95 -5.30 -24.32
N LYS A 132 4.63 -5.50 -23.20
CA LYS A 132 5.94 -6.14 -23.13
C LYS A 132 5.83 -7.60 -22.74
N ARG A 133 4.94 -7.91 -21.79
CA ARG A 133 4.75 -9.26 -21.26
C ARG A 133 3.32 -9.42 -20.76
N VAL A 134 2.80 -10.62 -20.94
CA VAL A 134 1.62 -11.11 -20.23
C VAL A 134 2.09 -12.31 -19.43
N SER A 135 1.79 -12.34 -18.13
CA SER A 135 1.98 -13.50 -17.28
C SER A 135 0.68 -13.88 -16.60
N GLN A 136 0.53 -15.15 -16.28
CA GLN A 136 -0.59 -15.64 -15.49
C GLN A 136 -0.04 -16.17 -14.16
N ASP A 137 -0.70 -15.82 -13.05
CA ASP A 137 -0.37 -16.35 -11.73
C ASP A 137 -1.04 -17.71 -11.48
N GLU A 138 -0.71 -18.36 -10.36
CA GLU A 138 -1.26 -19.67 -9.96
C GLU A 138 -2.77 -19.61 -9.71
N MET A 139 -3.27 -18.41 -9.36
CA MET A 139 -4.69 -18.10 -9.23
C MET A 139 -5.33 -17.74 -10.56
N GLY A 140 -4.66 -17.94 -11.70
CA GLY A 140 -5.16 -17.72 -13.05
C GLY A 140 -5.46 -16.26 -13.42
N HIS A 141 -5.10 -15.28 -12.58
CA HIS A 141 -5.15 -13.87 -12.95
C HIS A 141 -4.02 -13.57 -13.93
N GLN A 142 -4.27 -12.64 -14.84
CA GLN A 142 -3.27 -12.13 -15.74
C GLN A 142 -2.67 -10.82 -15.24
N HIS A 143 -1.39 -10.65 -15.52
CA HIS A 143 -0.64 -9.43 -15.30
C HIS A 143 -0.06 -8.99 -16.63
N ILE A 144 -0.61 -7.90 -17.16
CA ILE A 144 -0.21 -7.33 -18.45
C ILE A 144 0.74 -6.18 -18.15
N ARG A 145 2.02 -6.40 -18.43
CA ARG A 145 3.08 -5.41 -18.25
C ARG A 145 3.25 -4.62 -19.55
N LEU A 146 2.98 -3.32 -19.47
CA LEU A 146 3.11 -2.37 -20.58
C LEU A 146 4.34 -1.48 -20.35
N ALA A 147 5.19 -1.37 -21.35
CA ALA A 147 6.29 -0.42 -21.38
C ALA A 147 5.81 0.92 -21.95
N GLN A 148 6.22 2.02 -21.32
CA GLN A 148 5.96 3.37 -21.78
C GLN A 148 6.88 3.75 -22.94
N THR A 149 6.33 4.52 -23.86
CA THR A 149 7.05 5.22 -24.93
C THR A 149 6.71 6.70 -24.84
N LYS A 150 7.62 7.56 -25.29
CA LYS A 150 7.43 9.00 -25.35
C LYS A 150 8.05 9.52 -26.64
N ASN A 151 7.27 10.23 -27.44
CA ASN A 151 7.69 10.69 -28.78
C ASN A 151 8.24 9.56 -29.67
N GLY A 152 7.67 8.34 -29.54
CA GLY A 152 8.12 7.15 -30.28
C GLY A 152 9.43 6.53 -29.77
N LEU A 153 10.02 7.05 -28.69
CA LEU A 153 11.19 6.48 -28.03
C LEU A 153 10.79 5.69 -26.78
N PRO A 154 11.48 4.58 -26.45
CA PRO A 154 11.23 3.85 -25.20
C PRO A 154 11.49 4.72 -23.97
N VAL A 155 10.66 4.59 -22.95
CA VAL A 155 10.96 5.06 -21.59
C VAL A 155 11.48 3.87 -20.78
N ILE A 156 12.75 3.93 -20.38
CA ILE A 156 13.40 2.91 -19.58
C ILE A 156 12.80 2.93 -18.18
N ASN A 157 12.47 1.74 -17.66
CA ASN A 157 11.80 1.49 -16.38
C ASN A 157 10.40 2.09 -16.22
N GLY A 158 9.93 2.89 -17.19
CA GLY A 158 8.55 3.34 -17.24
C GLY A 158 7.64 2.19 -17.62
N GLU A 159 7.07 1.51 -16.63
CA GLU A 159 6.13 0.42 -16.85
C GLU A 159 4.82 0.65 -16.09
N LEU A 160 3.72 0.21 -16.71
CA LEU A 160 2.40 0.09 -16.09
C LEU A 160 1.99 -1.38 -16.16
N ILE A 161 1.49 -1.91 -15.05
CA ILE A 161 0.97 -3.28 -14.96
C ILE A 161 -0.53 -3.20 -14.74
N LEU A 162 -1.28 -3.90 -15.58
CA LEU A 162 -2.70 -4.13 -15.36
C LEU A 162 -2.90 -5.54 -14.81
N HIS A 163 -3.67 -5.65 -13.73
CA HIS A 163 -4.07 -6.92 -13.16
C HIS A 163 -5.49 -7.25 -13.57
N VAL A 164 -5.64 -8.39 -14.23
CA VAL A 164 -6.89 -8.86 -14.83
C VAL A 164 -7.27 -10.18 -14.19
N ASP A 165 -8.48 -10.28 -13.63
CA ASP A 165 -8.94 -11.55 -13.06
C ASP A 165 -9.31 -12.57 -14.14
N LYS A 166 -9.66 -13.80 -13.73
CA LYS A 166 -10.08 -14.87 -14.67
C LYS A 166 -11.31 -14.51 -15.49
N ALA A 167 -12.17 -13.63 -14.98
CA ALA A 167 -13.40 -13.19 -15.63
C ALA A 167 -13.13 -12.04 -16.62
N GLY A 168 -11.89 -11.55 -16.70
CA GLY A 168 -11.49 -10.47 -17.59
C GLY A 168 -11.68 -9.07 -16.99
N ASN A 169 -11.96 -8.93 -15.70
CA ASN A 169 -12.08 -7.62 -15.06
C ASN A 169 -10.69 -7.08 -14.70
N VAL A 170 -10.42 -5.83 -15.05
CA VAL A 170 -9.22 -5.12 -14.61
C VAL A 170 -9.47 -4.63 -13.19
N TYR A 171 -8.85 -5.28 -12.20
CA TYR A 171 -9.14 -5.02 -10.78
C TYR A 171 -8.10 -4.11 -10.10
N ALA A 172 -6.93 -3.93 -10.72
CA ALA A 172 -5.88 -3.04 -10.25
C ALA A 172 -4.95 -2.61 -11.39
N ALA A 173 -4.32 -1.46 -11.19
CA ALA A 173 -3.24 -0.97 -12.02
C ALA A 173 -2.15 -0.33 -11.15
N ASN A 174 -0.90 -0.71 -11.36
CA ASN A 174 0.26 -0.12 -10.68
C ASN A 174 1.46 0.06 -11.61
N GLY A 175 2.36 0.96 -11.28
CA GLY A 175 3.60 1.13 -12.03
C GLY A 175 4.29 2.47 -11.80
N ASP A 176 5.44 2.62 -12.45
CA ASP A 176 6.28 3.83 -12.41
C ASP A 176 6.14 4.67 -13.71
N ALA A 177 5.46 4.14 -14.73
CA ALA A 177 5.17 4.87 -15.95
C ALA A 177 4.31 6.12 -15.63
N ARG A 178 4.86 7.29 -15.93
CA ARG A 178 4.18 8.59 -15.83
C ARG A 178 4.91 9.64 -16.66
N ASP A 179 4.23 10.73 -16.98
CA ASP A 179 4.84 11.89 -17.64
C ASP A 179 4.89 13.11 -16.70
N ASP A 180 5.98 13.87 -16.80
CA ASP A 180 6.29 14.98 -15.88
C ASP A 180 5.57 16.31 -16.24
N GLN A 181 4.80 16.36 -17.35
CA GLN A 181 4.10 17.59 -17.79
C GLN A 181 2.66 17.30 -18.22
N GLY A 182 1.75 18.20 -17.85
CA GLY A 182 0.31 18.09 -18.09
C GLY A 182 -0.09 17.91 -19.56
N ALA A 183 -1.27 17.30 -19.76
CA ALA A 183 -1.94 16.97 -21.02
C ALA A 183 -1.09 17.13 -22.31
N VAL A 184 -0.39 16.07 -22.71
CA VAL A 184 0.42 16.02 -23.94
C VAL A 184 -0.49 16.10 -25.17
N THR A 185 -0.64 17.31 -25.72
CA THR A 185 -1.50 17.54 -26.90
C THR A 185 -0.77 17.37 -28.24
N GLN A 186 0.59 17.36 -28.30
CA GLN A 186 1.35 17.18 -29.55
C GLN A 186 2.72 16.49 -29.36
N LEU A 187 3.13 15.71 -30.38
CA LEU A 187 4.49 15.15 -30.51
C LEU A 187 5.51 16.28 -30.71
N LYS A 188 6.45 16.44 -29.78
CA LYS A 188 7.54 17.42 -29.93
C LYS A 188 8.79 16.69 -30.43
N LEU A 189 9.37 17.16 -31.54
CA LEU A 189 10.64 16.65 -32.00
C LEU A 189 11.74 17.04 -31.00
N VAL A 190 12.30 16.07 -30.29
CA VAL A 190 13.38 16.32 -29.31
C VAL A 190 14.70 15.92 -29.94
N LYS A 191 15.68 16.83 -29.93
CA LYS A 191 17.04 16.59 -30.46
C LYS A 191 18.04 16.46 -29.32
N ALA A 192 18.92 15.47 -29.41
CA ALA A 192 20.09 15.33 -28.55
C ALA A 192 21.10 16.46 -28.82
N LYS A 193 21.66 17.06 -27.77
CA LYS A 193 22.77 18.03 -27.84
C LYS A 193 24.14 17.34 -27.73
N VAL A 194 24.21 16.25 -26.97
CA VAL A 194 25.40 15.41 -26.81
C VAL A 194 25.42 14.38 -27.93
N SER A 195 26.58 14.20 -28.56
CA SER A 195 26.75 13.20 -29.62
C SER A 195 26.79 11.78 -29.05
N ALA A 196 26.52 10.79 -29.90
CA ALA A 196 26.59 9.37 -29.53
C ALA A 196 27.99 8.96 -29.06
N GLU A 197 29.04 9.54 -29.65
CA GLU A 197 30.44 9.29 -29.32
C GLU A 197 30.80 9.88 -27.95
N ALA A 198 30.38 11.12 -27.69
CA ALA A 198 30.60 11.75 -26.39
C ALA A 198 29.86 10.99 -25.27
N ALA A 199 28.65 10.50 -25.56
CA ALA A 199 27.91 9.63 -24.64
C ALA A 199 28.63 8.28 -24.42
N ALA A 200 29.20 7.67 -25.47
CA ALA A 200 29.96 6.43 -25.34
C ALA A 200 31.21 6.59 -24.46
N VAL A 201 31.92 7.73 -24.58
CA VAL A 201 33.05 8.07 -23.70
C VAL A 201 32.57 8.20 -22.26
N ALA A 202 31.55 9.02 -22.00
CA ALA A 202 31.01 9.22 -20.65
C ALA A 202 30.55 7.91 -19.99
N ALA A 203 29.90 7.03 -20.76
CA ALA A 203 29.47 5.72 -20.31
C ALA A 203 30.62 4.76 -20.03
N SER A 204 31.64 4.76 -20.88
CA SER A 204 32.87 4.00 -20.65
C SER A 204 33.55 4.47 -19.36
N ASP A 205 33.71 5.77 -19.18
CA ASP A 205 34.38 6.37 -18.02
C ASP A 205 33.63 6.08 -16.71
N SER A 206 32.30 6.02 -16.75
CA SER A 206 31.47 5.66 -15.60
C SER A 206 31.38 4.15 -15.31
N THR A 207 31.95 3.30 -16.17
CA THR A 207 31.87 1.84 -16.04
C THR A 207 33.21 1.27 -15.62
N GLU A 208 33.28 0.57 -14.50
CA GLU A 208 34.50 -0.10 -14.07
C GLU A 208 34.78 -1.35 -14.91
N GLY A 209 36.04 -1.56 -15.30
CA GLY A 209 36.46 -2.72 -16.08
C GLY A 209 37.70 -2.46 -16.92
N LEU A 210 38.36 -3.54 -17.31
CA LEU A 210 39.46 -3.59 -18.26
C LEU A 210 38.93 -3.83 -19.68
N ASN A 211 39.70 -3.42 -20.67
CA ASN A 211 39.43 -3.66 -22.09
C ASN A 211 38.01 -3.26 -22.52
N LYS A 212 37.53 -2.12 -21.98
CA LYS A 212 36.17 -1.65 -22.23
C LYS A 212 35.99 -1.19 -23.67
N SER A 213 34.84 -1.53 -24.23
CA SER A 213 34.30 -0.96 -25.47
C SER A 213 32.91 -0.41 -25.17
N ALA A 214 32.63 0.80 -25.60
CA ALA A 214 31.34 1.45 -25.41
C ALA A 214 30.74 1.85 -26.75
N LYS A 215 29.45 1.60 -26.93
CA LYS A 215 28.73 1.92 -28.15
C LYS A 215 27.32 2.40 -27.83
N ALA A 216 26.99 3.63 -28.25
CA ALA A 216 25.62 4.13 -28.19
C ALA A 216 24.74 3.33 -29.17
N GLU A 217 23.63 2.79 -28.66
CA GLU A 217 22.71 1.96 -29.43
C GLU A 217 21.55 2.78 -29.98
N ARG A 218 20.94 3.65 -29.15
CA ARG A 218 19.78 4.48 -29.51
C ARG A 218 19.51 5.58 -28.48
N LEU A 219 18.59 6.48 -28.82
CA LEU A 219 17.99 7.42 -27.87
C LEU A 219 16.79 6.78 -27.15
N VAL A 220 16.69 7.06 -25.86
CA VAL A 220 15.61 6.63 -24.96
C VAL A 220 15.27 7.75 -23.98
N TYR A 221 14.16 7.64 -23.29
CA TYR A 221 13.93 8.42 -22.07
C TYR A 221 14.25 7.56 -20.85
N VAL A 222 14.77 8.16 -19.81
CA VAL A 222 15.04 7.50 -18.52
C VAL A 222 14.82 8.53 -17.41
N ARG A 223 14.37 8.08 -16.23
CA ARG A 223 14.34 8.95 -15.05
C ARG A 223 15.75 9.08 -14.48
N ASP A 224 16.21 10.31 -14.28
CA ASP A 224 17.45 10.59 -13.56
C ASP A 224 17.27 10.39 -12.04
N THR A 225 18.35 10.55 -11.28
CA THR A 225 18.33 10.39 -9.81
C THR A 225 17.43 11.39 -9.07
N ASN A 226 17.03 12.49 -9.72
CA ASN A 226 16.06 13.44 -9.19
C ASN A 226 14.64 13.14 -9.69
N GLU A 227 14.42 11.96 -10.26
CA GLU A 227 13.20 11.50 -10.91
C GLU A 227 12.72 12.37 -12.07
N ASN A 228 13.60 13.11 -12.75
CA ASN A 228 13.22 13.83 -13.96
C ASN A 228 13.31 12.90 -15.15
N LEU A 229 12.27 12.88 -15.98
CA LEU A 229 12.29 12.15 -17.23
C LEU A 229 13.15 12.88 -18.26
N VAL A 230 14.35 12.37 -18.51
CA VAL A 230 15.35 12.97 -19.40
C VAL A 230 15.54 12.13 -20.67
N LEU A 231 15.81 12.82 -21.79
CA LEU A 231 16.28 12.16 -23.00
C LEU A 231 17.73 11.71 -22.77
N ALA A 232 18.06 10.46 -23.10
CA ALA A 232 19.38 9.87 -22.90
C ALA A 232 19.80 8.98 -24.07
N HIS A 233 21.11 8.82 -24.26
CA HIS A 233 21.70 7.77 -25.08
C HIS A 233 21.80 6.49 -24.26
N GLU A 234 21.20 5.39 -24.72
CA GLU A 234 21.45 4.05 -24.21
C GLU A 234 22.77 3.55 -24.81
N VAL A 235 23.78 3.37 -23.97
CA VAL A 235 25.13 2.95 -24.36
C VAL A 235 25.40 1.57 -23.79
N ARG A 236 25.69 0.59 -24.66
CA ARG A 236 26.21 -0.70 -24.22
C ARG A 236 27.70 -0.58 -23.98
N VAL A 237 28.15 -0.94 -22.77
CA VAL A 237 29.56 -1.05 -22.41
C VAL A 237 29.89 -2.52 -22.19
N THR A 238 30.82 -3.06 -22.97
CA THR A 238 31.34 -4.42 -22.82
C THR A 238 32.78 -4.39 -22.37
N GLY A 239 33.24 -5.41 -21.65
CA GLY A 239 34.64 -5.50 -21.23
C GLY A 239 34.86 -6.72 -20.33
N ALA A 240 35.87 -6.66 -19.47
CA ALA A 240 36.08 -7.66 -18.42
C ALA A 240 36.40 -6.96 -17.11
N ARG A 241 35.83 -7.43 -16.00
CA ARG A 241 36.23 -7.01 -14.66
C ARG A 241 37.60 -7.59 -14.31
N LEU A 242 38.23 -7.09 -13.25
CA LEU A 242 39.53 -7.56 -12.76
C LEU A 242 39.53 -9.05 -12.37
N ASP A 243 38.36 -9.60 -12.06
CA ASP A 243 38.13 -11.00 -11.69
C ASP A 243 37.76 -11.90 -12.89
N GLY A 244 37.83 -11.39 -14.12
CA GLY A 244 37.59 -12.15 -15.35
C GLY A 244 36.12 -12.25 -15.78
N ILE A 245 35.19 -11.67 -15.02
CA ILE A 245 33.76 -11.65 -15.41
C ILE A 245 33.56 -10.69 -16.59
N PRO A 246 32.85 -11.10 -17.65
CA PRO A 246 32.46 -10.18 -18.72
C PRO A 246 31.64 -9.00 -18.17
N VAL A 247 32.08 -7.77 -18.46
CA VAL A 247 31.24 -6.58 -18.29
C VAL A 247 30.30 -6.53 -19.48
N GLU A 248 29.01 -6.39 -19.21
CA GLU A 248 28.01 -6.04 -20.20
C GLU A 248 26.99 -5.13 -19.50
N ASP A 249 27.16 -3.81 -19.63
CA ASP A 249 26.34 -2.80 -18.96
C ASP A 249 25.56 -1.99 -20.00
N LEU A 250 24.36 -1.57 -19.64
CA LEU A 250 23.64 -0.49 -20.31
C LEU A 250 23.77 0.78 -19.47
N VAL A 251 24.44 1.81 -20.00
CA VAL A 251 24.59 3.12 -19.36
C VAL A 251 23.75 4.14 -20.13
N TYR A 252 22.94 4.90 -19.42
CA TYR A 252 22.08 5.92 -19.99
C TYR A 252 22.66 7.29 -19.74
N VAL A 253 23.15 7.95 -20.78
CA VAL A 253 23.82 9.25 -20.70
C VAL A 253 22.88 10.35 -21.17
N ASN A 254 22.60 11.32 -20.30
CA ASN A 254 21.69 12.42 -20.58
C ASN A 254 22.12 13.15 -21.87
N ALA A 255 21.22 13.16 -22.85
CA ALA A 255 21.47 13.62 -24.20
C ALA A 255 21.59 15.15 -24.29
N ASN A 256 21.35 15.90 -23.21
CA ASN A 256 21.46 17.35 -23.18
C ASN A 256 22.76 17.86 -22.55
N ASN A 257 23.29 17.16 -21.54
CA ASN A 257 24.41 17.65 -20.72
C ASN A 257 25.53 16.62 -20.52
N GLY A 258 25.34 15.35 -20.91
CA GLY A 258 26.36 14.31 -20.90
C GLY A 258 26.53 13.61 -19.55
N THR A 259 25.70 13.92 -18.55
CA THR A 259 25.76 13.25 -17.25
C THR A 259 25.14 11.86 -17.32
N VAL A 260 25.69 10.89 -16.58
CA VAL A 260 25.06 9.56 -16.46
C VAL A 260 23.77 9.67 -15.66
N ALA A 261 22.66 9.27 -16.28
CA ALA A 261 21.34 9.27 -15.66
C ALA A 261 21.03 7.93 -14.97
N LEU A 262 21.50 6.81 -15.52
CA LEU A 262 21.30 5.45 -14.98
C LEU A 262 22.37 4.49 -15.53
N ARG A 263 22.71 3.43 -14.79
CA ARG A 263 23.57 2.32 -15.22
C ARG A 263 22.95 0.98 -14.82
N ALA A 264 22.90 0.00 -15.73
CA ALA A 264 22.24 -1.29 -15.56
C ALA A 264 23.05 -2.47 -16.16
N PRO A 265 23.72 -3.32 -15.36
CA PRO A 265 24.47 -4.52 -15.82
C PRO A 265 23.57 -5.59 -16.47
N LYS A 266 24.09 -6.54 -17.29
CA LYS A 266 23.32 -7.55 -18.09
C LYS A 266 23.71 -9.04 -17.95
N VAL A 267 24.81 -9.41 -17.31
CA VAL A 267 25.22 -10.82 -17.13
C VAL A 267 24.60 -11.39 -15.86
N TYR A 268 23.68 -12.36 -16.00
CA TYR A 268 22.80 -12.94 -14.96
C TYR A 268 22.76 -14.49 -15.10
N THR A 269 22.59 -15.32 -14.05
CA THR A 269 22.44 -16.82 -14.02
C THR A 269 23.63 -17.78 -13.77
N ALA A 270 24.51 -17.51 -12.83
CA ALA A 270 25.20 -18.60 -12.11
C ALA A 270 25.50 -18.11 -10.71
N LEU A 271 25.37 -18.97 -9.69
CA LEU A 271 26.03 -18.73 -8.41
C LEU A 271 27.47 -18.32 -8.74
N ASN A 272 27.83 -17.11 -8.34
CA ASN A 272 29.08 -16.49 -8.73
C ASN A 272 29.64 -15.79 -7.51
N ARG A 273 30.47 -16.51 -6.75
CA ARG A 273 31.10 -16.00 -5.53
C ARG A 273 32.50 -15.48 -5.81
N ALA A 274 32.88 -14.47 -5.06
CA ALA A 274 34.28 -14.06 -4.93
C ALA A 274 34.53 -13.63 -3.49
N VAL A 275 35.30 -14.44 -2.77
CA VAL A 275 35.74 -14.16 -1.40
C VAL A 275 37.16 -13.63 -1.43
N TYR A 276 37.31 -12.45 -0.86
CA TYR A 276 38.55 -11.72 -0.72
C TYR A 276 38.97 -11.68 0.75
N SER A 277 40.22 -11.31 0.99
CA SER A 277 40.72 -10.97 2.32
C SER A 277 41.30 -9.57 2.30
N ALA A 278 40.94 -8.74 3.29
CA ALA A 278 41.59 -7.45 3.50
C ALA A 278 42.96 -7.60 4.19
N ASN A 279 43.39 -8.83 4.51
CA ASN A 279 44.63 -9.18 5.21
C ASN A 279 44.85 -8.33 6.48
N ASN A 280 43.81 -8.17 7.30
CA ASN A 280 43.75 -7.34 8.51
C ASN A 280 43.90 -5.83 8.28
N GLY A 281 43.86 -5.38 7.03
CA GLY A 281 43.73 -3.97 6.65
C GLY A 281 42.26 -3.58 6.43
N THR A 282 42.04 -2.35 5.96
CA THR A 282 40.69 -1.81 5.68
C THR A 282 40.43 -1.54 4.19
N SER A 283 41.36 -1.92 3.31
CA SER A 283 41.21 -1.74 1.87
C SER A 283 40.31 -2.82 1.28
N LEU A 284 39.24 -2.39 0.59
CA LEU A 284 38.25 -3.28 -0.02
C LEU A 284 38.37 -3.30 -1.56
N PRO A 285 38.08 -4.43 -2.23
CA PRO A 285 37.75 -5.73 -1.64
C PRO A 285 39.00 -6.46 -1.07
N GLY A 286 40.20 -5.94 -1.26
CA GLY A 286 41.43 -6.60 -0.82
C GLY A 286 41.92 -7.65 -1.81
N THR A 287 42.51 -8.74 -1.33
CA THR A 287 43.11 -9.80 -2.17
C THR A 287 42.11 -10.92 -2.41
N LEU A 288 41.83 -11.27 -3.67
CA LEU A 288 40.98 -12.42 -4.01
C LEU A 288 41.61 -13.70 -3.46
N LYS A 289 40.88 -14.44 -2.61
CA LYS A 289 41.32 -15.71 -2.03
C LYS A 289 40.63 -16.90 -2.67
N ARG A 290 39.35 -16.76 -3.01
CA ARG A 290 38.56 -17.83 -3.62
C ARG A 290 37.48 -17.27 -4.54
N SER A 291 37.50 -17.67 -5.81
CA SER A 291 36.45 -17.39 -6.80
C SER A 291 35.50 -18.57 -6.95
N GLU A 292 34.41 -18.37 -7.67
CA GLU A 292 33.48 -19.45 -8.01
C GLU A 292 34.20 -20.65 -8.65
N GLY A 293 33.86 -21.86 -8.18
CA GLY A 293 34.51 -23.11 -8.59
C GLY A 293 35.96 -23.28 -8.11
N GLY A 294 36.52 -22.29 -7.40
CA GLY A 294 37.88 -22.32 -6.88
C GLY A 294 38.08 -23.34 -5.76
N ALA A 295 39.29 -23.91 -5.71
CA ALA A 295 39.72 -24.78 -4.62
C ALA A 295 39.71 -24.04 -3.28
N ALA A 296 39.61 -24.80 -2.18
CA ALA A 296 39.69 -24.23 -0.83
C ALA A 296 40.98 -23.45 -0.62
N ALA A 297 40.88 -22.32 0.08
CA ALA A 297 42.00 -21.43 0.35
C ALA A 297 42.88 -21.90 1.51
N ASN A 298 42.46 -22.94 2.24
CA ASN A 298 43.03 -23.39 3.51
C ASN A 298 43.02 -22.26 4.56
N ASP A 299 41.95 -21.48 4.54
CA ASP A 299 41.69 -20.37 5.44
C ASP A 299 40.23 -20.52 5.89
N THR A 300 40.04 -20.78 7.18
CA THR A 300 38.72 -21.11 7.74
C THR A 300 37.70 -20.01 7.47
N HIS A 301 38.07 -18.73 7.62
CA HIS A 301 37.14 -17.62 7.44
C HIS A 301 36.74 -17.50 5.97
N VAL A 302 37.71 -17.61 5.06
CA VAL A 302 37.45 -17.60 3.60
C VAL A 302 36.57 -18.77 3.18
N ASP A 303 36.91 -19.99 3.60
CA ASP A 303 36.29 -21.22 3.10
C ASP A 303 34.88 -21.44 3.66
N GLN A 304 34.64 -21.06 4.92
CA GLN A 304 33.30 -21.10 5.51
C GLN A 304 32.42 -19.99 4.92
N ASN A 305 32.91 -18.75 4.83
CA ASN A 305 32.12 -17.67 4.23
C ASN A 305 31.75 -17.98 2.77
N TYR A 306 32.68 -18.54 1.98
CA TYR A 306 32.40 -19.04 0.63
C TYR A 306 31.26 -20.07 0.60
N THR A 307 31.22 -20.96 1.59
CA THR A 307 30.18 -21.99 1.74
C THR A 307 28.84 -21.36 2.11
N ARG A 308 28.81 -20.46 3.12
CA ARG A 308 27.61 -19.75 3.57
C ARG A 308 26.99 -18.91 2.46
N LEU A 309 27.78 -18.18 1.68
CA LEU A 309 27.29 -17.44 0.50
C LEU A 309 26.55 -18.33 -0.49
N GLY A 310 27.05 -19.56 -0.71
CA GLY A 310 26.40 -20.53 -1.58
C GLY A 310 25.05 -20.99 -1.03
N LYS A 311 24.98 -21.24 0.28
CA LYS A 311 23.75 -21.63 0.98
C LYS A 311 22.69 -20.53 0.98
N THR A 312 23.10 -19.29 1.23
CA THR A 312 22.19 -18.15 1.15
C THR A 312 21.63 -17.98 -0.27
N TYR A 313 22.47 -18.07 -1.31
CA TYR A 313 22.00 -18.04 -2.70
C TYR A 313 21.00 -19.17 -2.98
N GLU A 314 21.31 -20.39 -2.54
CA GLU A 314 20.45 -21.55 -2.75
C GLU A 314 19.09 -21.38 -2.06
N CYS A 315 19.06 -20.88 -0.81
CA CYS A 315 17.83 -20.58 -0.09
C CYS A 315 16.92 -19.65 -0.90
N TYR A 316 17.45 -18.52 -1.39
CA TYR A 316 16.68 -17.56 -2.18
C TYR A 316 16.25 -18.12 -3.56
N SER A 317 17.14 -18.86 -4.22
CA SER A 317 16.86 -19.47 -5.53
C SER A 317 15.79 -20.54 -5.43
N VAL A 318 15.87 -21.44 -4.44
CA VAL A 318 14.95 -22.57 -4.28
C VAL A 318 13.58 -22.12 -3.79
N ASN A 319 13.53 -21.24 -2.79
CA ASN A 319 12.26 -20.85 -2.17
C ASN A 319 11.52 -19.74 -2.93
N PHE A 320 12.25 -18.89 -3.69
CA PHE A 320 11.66 -17.71 -4.33
C PHE A 320 11.96 -17.57 -5.82
N GLY A 321 12.75 -18.48 -6.41
CA GLY A 321 13.20 -18.37 -7.80
C GLY A 321 14.07 -17.14 -8.05
N ARG A 322 14.71 -16.59 -7.00
CA ARG A 322 15.53 -15.38 -7.07
C ARG A 322 16.96 -15.72 -7.42
N ASP A 323 17.46 -15.16 -8.52
CA ASP A 323 18.86 -15.28 -8.95
C ASP A 323 19.71 -14.16 -8.33
N SER A 324 20.41 -14.45 -7.22
CA SER A 324 21.26 -13.50 -6.46
C SER A 324 20.52 -12.28 -5.88
N TYR A 325 21.25 -11.38 -5.21
CA TYR A 325 20.66 -10.27 -4.46
C TYR A 325 19.93 -9.24 -5.32
N ASN A 326 20.24 -9.13 -6.62
CA ASN A 326 19.57 -8.22 -7.56
C ASN A 326 18.50 -8.90 -8.42
N GLY A 327 18.18 -10.18 -8.16
CA GLY A 327 17.27 -10.98 -8.99
C GLY A 327 17.76 -11.20 -10.42
N SER A 328 19.05 -10.97 -10.66
CA SER A 328 19.70 -10.97 -11.96
C SER A 328 21.18 -11.30 -11.77
N GLY A 329 21.49 -12.40 -11.09
CA GLY A 329 22.80 -13.07 -11.07
C GLY A 329 24.02 -12.22 -10.70
N ALA A 330 23.86 -11.19 -9.88
CA ALA A 330 25.00 -10.41 -9.40
C ALA A 330 26.02 -11.31 -8.69
N GLN A 331 27.31 -11.00 -8.87
CA GLN A 331 28.37 -11.68 -8.16
C GLN A 331 28.30 -11.37 -6.66
N LEU A 332 28.35 -12.42 -5.84
CA LEU A 332 28.43 -12.37 -4.39
C LEU A 332 29.87 -12.08 -3.99
N LYS A 333 30.21 -10.78 -3.91
CA LYS A 333 31.51 -10.32 -3.43
C LYS A 333 31.49 -10.23 -1.90
N SER A 334 32.47 -10.87 -1.27
CA SER A 334 32.64 -10.84 0.18
C SER A 334 34.11 -10.61 0.54
N THR A 335 34.39 -9.82 1.57
CA THR A 335 35.73 -9.60 2.11
C THR A 335 35.79 -10.02 3.58
N VAL A 336 36.66 -10.97 3.91
CA VAL A 336 36.95 -11.40 5.29
C VAL A 336 38.27 -10.79 5.80
N HIS A 337 38.61 -10.99 7.07
CA HIS A 337 39.79 -10.42 7.72
C HIS A 337 39.86 -8.89 7.58
N TYR A 338 38.71 -8.23 7.72
CA TYR A 338 38.62 -6.78 7.67
C TYR A 338 39.06 -6.15 9.01
N SER A 339 40.03 -5.25 8.94
CA SER A 339 40.64 -4.58 10.10
C SER A 339 41.23 -5.58 11.10
N SER A 340 41.55 -5.13 12.31
CA SER A 340 42.04 -5.97 13.41
C SER A 340 41.09 -5.86 14.61
N ASN A 341 40.76 -7.00 15.21
CA ASN A 341 39.82 -7.10 16.33
C ASN A 341 38.44 -6.44 16.06
N TYR A 342 38.00 -6.48 14.80
CA TYR A 342 36.80 -5.79 14.37
C TYR A 342 35.57 -6.65 14.62
N VAL A 343 34.73 -6.21 15.56
CA VAL A 343 33.49 -6.88 15.95
C VAL A 343 32.34 -6.27 15.15
N ASN A 344 32.34 -6.48 13.84
CA ASN A 344 31.20 -6.15 13.00
C ASN A 344 31.27 -6.82 11.62
N ALA A 345 30.12 -6.94 10.99
CA ALA A 345 29.93 -7.27 9.59
C ALA A 345 29.01 -6.22 8.96
N TYR A 346 29.12 -6.01 7.65
CA TYR A 346 28.23 -5.08 6.94
C TYR A 346 28.20 -5.33 5.43
N TRP A 347 27.05 -5.02 4.82
CA TRP A 347 26.91 -4.73 3.40
C TRP A 347 27.19 -3.25 3.11
N ASN A 348 27.98 -2.96 2.06
CA ASN A 348 28.37 -1.58 1.71
C ASN A 348 27.83 -1.09 0.35
N SER A 349 26.71 -1.64 -0.11
CA SER A 349 26.13 -1.42 -1.46
C SER A 349 26.92 -2.02 -2.62
N SER A 350 28.07 -2.65 -2.36
CA SER A 350 28.82 -3.40 -3.39
C SER A 350 29.26 -4.80 -2.98
N GLN A 351 29.51 -5.04 -1.70
CA GLN A 351 30.02 -6.30 -1.17
C GLN A 351 29.70 -6.44 0.32
N MET A 352 29.74 -7.69 0.81
CA MET A 352 29.71 -8.00 2.23
C MET A 352 31.13 -7.92 2.80
N VAL A 353 31.27 -7.48 4.05
CA VAL A 353 32.55 -7.30 4.73
C VAL A 353 32.46 -7.86 6.14
N TYR A 354 33.42 -8.68 6.55
CA TYR A 354 33.43 -9.39 7.83
C TYR A 354 34.74 -9.15 8.58
N GLY A 355 34.62 -8.72 9.84
CA GLY A 355 35.73 -8.71 10.79
C GLY A 355 36.00 -10.08 11.38
N ASP A 356 37.16 -10.23 12.01
CA ASP A 356 37.55 -11.47 12.71
C ASP A 356 37.05 -11.54 14.16
N GLY A 357 36.34 -10.51 14.62
CA GLY A 357 36.01 -10.35 16.03
C GLY A 357 37.25 -10.09 16.89
N ASN A 358 37.05 -9.87 18.19
CA ASN A 358 38.13 -9.68 19.16
C ASN A 358 38.38 -10.91 20.04
N GLY A 359 37.69 -12.03 19.75
CA GLY A 359 37.77 -13.28 20.50
C GLY A 359 37.08 -13.25 21.87
N THR A 360 36.48 -12.13 22.27
CA THR A 360 35.72 -11.98 23.52
C THR A 360 34.25 -11.71 23.25
N ASP A 361 33.96 -10.66 22.47
CA ASP A 361 32.59 -10.26 22.10
C ASP A 361 32.09 -11.07 20.91
N SER A 362 32.99 -11.42 19.98
CA SER A 362 32.68 -12.31 18.86
C SER A 362 33.94 -13.00 18.33
N THR A 363 33.74 -14.14 17.66
CA THR A 363 34.72 -14.79 16.78
C THR A 363 34.63 -14.21 15.35
N MET A 364 35.10 -14.96 14.34
CA MET A 364 35.07 -14.53 12.94
C MET A 364 33.63 -14.47 12.43
N LEU A 365 33.16 -13.27 12.07
CA LEU A 365 31.73 -13.05 11.84
C LEU A 365 31.19 -13.74 10.57
N GLY A 366 32.05 -14.03 9.60
CA GLY A 366 31.66 -14.74 8.38
C GLY A 366 31.52 -16.26 8.52
N LEU A 367 31.64 -16.81 9.74
CA LEU A 367 31.42 -18.24 10.01
C LEU A 367 29.94 -18.58 10.18
N ASP A 368 29.15 -17.63 10.66
CA ASP A 368 27.72 -17.81 10.93
C ASP A 368 26.89 -17.77 9.63
N ALA A 369 25.93 -18.68 9.54
CA ALA A 369 25.03 -18.79 8.41
C ALA A 369 24.00 -17.65 8.41
N ASP A 370 23.47 -17.30 9.57
CA ASP A 370 22.48 -16.23 9.68
C ASP A 370 23.11 -14.86 9.41
N VAL A 371 24.34 -14.58 9.90
CA VAL A 371 25.03 -13.31 9.68
C VAL A 371 25.37 -13.18 8.20
N THR A 372 25.83 -14.26 7.56
CA THR A 372 26.07 -14.21 6.11
C THR A 372 24.78 -13.94 5.33
N THR A 373 23.67 -14.54 5.76
CA THR A 373 22.35 -14.32 5.14
C THR A 373 21.81 -12.92 5.42
N HIS A 374 22.03 -12.39 6.62
CA HIS A 374 21.67 -11.06 7.07
C HIS A 374 22.35 -10.02 6.18
N GLU A 375 23.68 -10.09 6.03
CA GLU A 375 24.42 -9.15 5.19
C GLU A 375 23.99 -9.21 3.71
N LEU A 376 23.74 -10.41 3.17
CA LEU A 376 23.24 -10.52 1.81
C LEU A 376 21.80 -10.01 1.66
N THR A 377 21.00 -10.12 2.71
CA THR A 377 19.60 -9.67 2.70
C THR A 377 19.50 -8.15 2.74
N HIS A 378 20.47 -7.43 3.32
CA HIS A 378 20.57 -5.98 3.10
C HIS A 378 20.68 -5.65 1.61
N ALA A 379 21.47 -6.41 0.85
CA ALA A 379 21.58 -6.24 -0.60
C ALA A 379 20.25 -6.60 -1.31
N VAL A 380 19.53 -7.64 -0.87
CA VAL A 380 18.20 -7.95 -1.41
C VAL A 380 17.23 -6.80 -1.17
N THR A 381 17.21 -6.26 0.05
CA THR A 381 16.36 -5.11 0.43
C THR A 381 16.72 -3.88 -0.39
N GLU A 382 18.00 -3.58 -0.60
CA GLU A 382 18.47 -2.46 -1.46
C GLU A 382 17.93 -2.56 -2.90
N TYR A 383 17.88 -3.77 -3.47
CA TYR A 383 17.44 -4.00 -4.86
C TYR A 383 15.92 -4.23 -5.00
N GLU A 384 15.17 -4.25 -3.91
CA GLU A 384 13.72 -4.43 -3.91
C GLU A 384 13.02 -3.20 -3.33
N SER A 385 12.68 -3.21 -2.03
CA SER A 385 11.96 -2.11 -1.37
C SER A 385 12.82 -0.87 -1.13
N ASN A 386 14.14 -1.02 -1.13
CA ASN A 386 15.13 0.00 -0.82
C ASN A 386 14.87 0.72 0.52
N LEU A 387 14.46 -0.03 1.56
CA LEU A 387 14.17 0.51 2.89
C LEU A 387 15.32 1.39 3.41
N THR A 388 15.03 2.65 3.66
CA THR A 388 16.00 3.64 4.15
C THR A 388 16.50 3.20 5.52
N TYR A 389 17.81 3.16 5.70
CA TYR A 389 18.49 2.73 6.93
C TYR A 389 18.41 3.79 8.06
N SER A 390 17.19 4.23 8.38
CA SER A 390 16.88 5.23 9.40
C SER A 390 15.43 5.10 9.85
N GLY A 391 15.13 5.47 11.09
CA GLY A 391 13.79 5.38 11.65
C GLY A 391 13.17 3.99 11.56
N GLU A 392 11.85 3.94 11.37
CA GLU A 392 11.13 2.65 11.29
C GLU A 392 11.48 1.85 10.04
N SER A 393 11.77 2.50 8.91
CA SER A 393 12.22 1.80 7.70
C SER A 393 13.58 1.14 7.93
N GLY A 394 14.45 1.75 8.74
CA GLY A 394 15.73 1.16 9.12
C GLY A 394 15.55 -0.04 10.04
N GLY A 395 14.64 0.05 11.01
CA GLY A 395 14.25 -1.11 11.83
C GLY A 395 13.67 -2.26 11.02
N LEU A 396 12.89 -1.96 9.97
CA LEU A 396 12.40 -2.95 9.02
C LEU A 396 13.51 -3.51 8.13
N ASN A 397 14.49 -2.70 7.74
CA ASN A 397 15.65 -3.14 6.95
C ASN A 397 16.46 -4.18 7.74
N GLU A 398 16.84 -3.85 8.97
CA GLU A 398 17.48 -4.76 9.93
C GLU A 398 16.64 -6.02 10.18
N SER A 399 15.34 -5.84 10.43
CA SER A 399 14.45 -6.97 10.69
C SER A 399 14.31 -7.89 9.49
N MET A 400 14.29 -7.35 8.26
CA MET A 400 14.22 -8.18 7.05
C MET A 400 15.45 -9.09 6.95
N SER A 401 16.63 -8.56 7.29
CA SER A 401 17.88 -9.31 7.33
C SER A 401 17.88 -10.41 8.38
N ASP A 402 17.43 -10.14 9.61
CA ASP A 402 17.24 -11.17 10.66
C ASP A 402 16.20 -12.22 10.25
N ILE A 403 15.05 -11.79 9.70
CA ILE A 403 13.96 -12.65 9.25
C ILE A 403 14.43 -13.66 8.21
N PHE A 404 15.22 -13.22 7.22
CA PHE A 404 15.70 -14.14 6.20
C PHE A 404 16.88 -14.99 6.67
N GLY A 405 17.65 -14.55 7.67
CA GLY A 405 18.57 -15.42 8.42
C GLY A 405 17.83 -16.62 8.99
N ALA A 406 16.89 -16.36 9.90
CA ALA A 406 16.05 -17.39 10.53
C ALA A 406 15.27 -18.25 9.52
N TYR A 407 14.75 -17.63 8.45
CA TYR A 407 14.07 -18.36 7.38
C TYR A 407 14.99 -19.36 6.69
N CYS A 408 16.19 -18.94 6.29
CA CYS A 408 17.12 -19.78 5.56
C CYS A 408 17.73 -20.88 6.44
N GLU A 409 17.93 -20.64 7.73
CA GLU A 409 18.35 -21.68 8.66
C GLU A 409 17.26 -22.72 8.90
N SER A 410 16.02 -22.29 9.09
CA SER A 410 14.88 -23.20 9.22
C SER A 410 14.68 -24.01 7.93
N TRP A 411 14.87 -23.38 6.77
CA TRP A 411 14.88 -24.07 5.47
C TRP A 411 15.99 -25.12 5.39
N GLU A 412 17.23 -24.75 5.71
CA GLU A 412 18.38 -25.64 5.64
C GLU A 412 18.20 -26.84 6.57
N ALA A 413 17.77 -26.61 7.81
CA ALA A 413 17.44 -27.67 8.76
C ALA A 413 16.32 -28.59 8.23
N SER A 414 15.33 -28.05 7.52
CA SER A 414 14.24 -28.85 6.93
C SER A 414 14.74 -29.88 5.90
N THR A 415 15.86 -29.60 5.21
CA THR A 415 16.42 -30.51 4.19
C THR A 415 16.92 -31.82 4.78
N THR A 416 17.27 -31.82 6.07
CA THR A 416 17.70 -33.02 6.81
C THR A 416 16.64 -33.52 7.80
N ASN A 417 15.62 -32.70 8.10
CA ASN A 417 14.53 -33.02 9.02
C ASN A 417 13.22 -33.42 8.31
N GLY A 418 13.33 -34.25 7.27
CA GLY A 418 12.17 -34.81 6.55
C GLY A 418 11.23 -33.77 5.96
N GLY A 419 11.73 -32.57 5.63
CA GLY A 419 10.95 -31.44 5.11
C GLY A 419 10.23 -30.60 6.18
N THR A 420 10.42 -30.88 7.47
CA THR A 420 9.83 -30.10 8.56
C THR A 420 10.73 -28.91 8.89
N TRP A 421 10.18 -27.70 8.75
CA TRP A 421 10.85 -26.45 9.09
C TRP A 421 10.78 -26.23 10.61
N PRO A 422 11.91 -26.33 11.34
CA PRO A 422 11.91 -26.18 12.79
C PRO A 422 11.66 -24.73 13.20
N THR A 423 11.12 -24.58 14.42
CA THR A 423 10.94 -23.30 15.11
C THR A 423 11.57 -23.36 16.51
N THR A 424 12.69 -24.08 16.64
CA THR A 424 13.47 -24.21 17.88
C THR A 424 14.01 -22.86 18.33
N ALA A 425 14.49 -22.77 19.58
CA ALA A 425 15.05 -21.52 20.10
C ALA A 425 16.20 -20.99 19.23
N ASP A 426 17.03 -21.91 18.74
CA ASP A 426 18.14 -21.68 17.80
C ASP A 426 17.74 -20.84 16.58
N ILE A 427 16.64 -21.19 15.90
CA ILE A 427 16.12 -20.48 14.71
C ILE A 427 15.78 -19.00 14.99
N TRP A 428 15.58 -18.64 16.25
CA TRP A 428 15.23 -17.28 16.66
C TRP A 428 16.41 -16.55 17.31
N MET A 429 17.59 -17.17 17.38
CA MET A 429 18.83 -16.50 17.75
C MET A 429 19.44 -15.86 16.50
N VAL A 430 20.20 -14.80 16.71
CA VAL A 430 20.98 -14.18 15.63
C VAL A 430 22.43 -14.14 16.08
N GLY A 431 23.33 -14.78 15.31
CA GLY A 431 24.77 -14.78 15.53
C GLY A 431 25.25 -15.69 16.66
N GLU A 432 24.47 -16.67 17.12
CA GLU A 432 24.81 -17.55 18.25
C GLU A 432 26.03 -18.43 18.01
N ASP A 433 26.41 -18.73 16.77
CA ASP A 433 27.60 -19.55 16.48
C ASP A 433 28.90 -18.75 16.68
N ILE A 434 28.81 -17.41 16.69
CA ILE A 434 29.97 -16.52 16.72
C ILE A 434 30.00 -15.57 17.90
N TRP A 435 28.87 -15.32 18.55
CA TRP A 435 28.75 -14.33 19.62
C TRP A 435 29.31 -14.88 20.93
N THR A 436 30.06 -14.04 21.66
CA THR A 436 30.54 -14.32 23.04
C THR A 436 30.98 -15.77 23.26
N PRO A 437 32.06 -16.26 22.62
CA PRO A 437 32.44 -17.67 22.61
C PRO A 437 32.70 -18.31 23.99
N GLY A 438 32.83 -17.48 25.04
CA GLY A 438 32.93 -17.93 26.44
C GLY A 438 31.58 -18.14 27.15
N THR A 439 30.46 -17.76 26.53
CA THR A 439 29.11 -17.82 27.10
C THR A 439 28.26 -18.80 26.29
N PRO A 440 27.89 -19.96 26.84
CA PRO A 440 27.08 -20.92 26.10
C PRO A 440 25.61 -20.48 25.95
N ASN A 441 25.05 -20.69 24.76
CA ASN A 441 23.62 -20.48 24.43
C ASN A 441 23.14 -19.02 24.56
N ASP A 442 24.02 -18.07 24.27
CA ASP A 442 23.63 -16.69 24.00
C ASP A 442 23.83 -16.31 22.54
N ALA A 443 23.34 -15.13 22.18
CA ALA A 443 23.28 -14.63 20.81
C ALA A 443 23.32 -13.11 20.82
N LEU A 444 23.62 -12.50 19.67
CA LEU A 444 23.61 -11.04 19.50
C LEU A 444 22.19 -10.47 19.65
N ARG A 445 21.19 -11.12 19.06
CA ARG A 445 19.77 -10.77 19.18
C ARG A 445 18.91 -12.03 19.34
N TYR A 446 17.69 -11.85 19.84
CA TYR A 446 16.69 -12.91 19.99
C TYR A 446 15.37 -12.47 19.34
N MET A 447 14.99 -13.05 18.22
CA MET A 447 13.79 -12.66 17.49
C MET A 447 12.50 -12.94 18.29
N ASP A 448 12.47 -13.99 19.10
CA ASP A 448 11.28 -14.42 19.84
C ASP A 448 11.16 -13.89 21.28
N ASP A 449 12.22 -13.27 21.80
CA ASP A 449 12.22 -12.41 23.00
C ASP A 449 13.25 -11.27 22.83
N PRO A 450 12.97 -10.25 21.99
CA PRO A 450 13.96 -9.21 21.66
C PRO A 450 14.59 -8.54 22.87
N ALA A 451 13.79 -8.22 23.89
CA ALA A 451 14.29 -7.55 25.09
C ALA A 451 15.25 -8.42 25.94
N LYS A 452 15.48 -9.69 25.59
CA LYS A 452 16.46 -10.57 26.26
C LYS A 452 17.91 -10.11 26.07
N ASP A 453 18.24 -9.45 24.95
CA ASP A 453 19.56 -8.85 24.74
C ASP A 453 19.79 -7.55 25.57
N GLY A 454 18.73 -7.05 26.22
CA GLY A 454 18.77 -5.86 27.06
C GLY A 454 18.58 -4.52 26.34
N ALA A 455 18.57 -4.49 25.00
CA ALA A 455 18.51 -3.27 24.21
C ALA A 455 17.33 -3.24 23.21
N SER A 456 17.07 -4.35 22.52
CA SER A 456 16.08 -4.48 21.47
C SER A 456 14.66 -4.28 21.99
N LYS A 457 13.82 -3.67 21.15
CA LYS A 457 12.42 -3.38 21.43
C LYS A 457 11.56 -4.54 20.96
N ASP A 458 10.62 -4.93 21.80
CA ASP A 458 9.65 -6.00 21.58
C ASP A 458 8.22 -5.45 21.37
N LEU A 459 8.02 -4.14 21.58
CA LEU A 459 6.74 -3.46 21.45
C LEU A 459 6.91 -2.11 20.74
N TRP A 460 6.06 -1.87 19.75
CA TRP A 460 5.97 -0.60 19.05
C TRP A 460 5.33 0.49 19.90
N THR A 461 5.95 1.66 19.85
CA THR A 461 5.45 2.93 20.37
C THR A 461 5.75 4.02 19.34
N SER A 462 5.17 5.21 19.51
CA SER A 462 5.45 6.36 18.62
C SER A 462 6.93 6.79 18.59
N SER A 463 7.76 6.34 19.54
CA SER A 463 9.20 6.62 19.57
C SER A 463 10.04 5.58 18.81
N ALA A 464 9.43 4.54 18.21
CA ALA A 464 10.16 3.48 17.52
C ALA A 464 11.11 4.01 16.45
N GLY A 465 10.68 5.02 15.69
CA GLY A 465 11.52 5.68 14.67
C GLY A 465 12.67 6.55 15.21
N SER A 466 12.83 6.70 16.52
CA SER A 466 13.98 7.38 17.15
C SER A 466 14.93 6.43 17.86
N VAL A 467 14.63 5.13 17.85
CA VAL A 467 15.50 4.08 18.38
C VAL A 467 16.49 3.68 17.29
N ASP A 468 17.70 3.28 17.70
CA ASP A 468 18.66 2.69 16.76
C ASP A 468 18.02 1.52 16.00
N VAL A 469 18.33 1.43 14.71
CA VAL A 469 17.66 0.51 13.79
C VAL A 469 17.80 -0.94 14.24
N HIS A 470 18.97 -1.33 14.77
CA HIS A 470 19.25 -2.70 15.25
C HIS A 470 18.41 -3.07 16.47
N TYR A 471 17.99 -2.08 17.28
CA TYR A 471 17.13 -2.33 18.44
C TYR A 471 15.66 -2.23 18.09
N SER A 472 15.29 -1.33 17.17
CA SER A 472 13.89 -1.21 16.72
C SER A 472 13.44 -2.40 15.87
N SER A 473 14.36 -3.11 15.23
CA SER A 473 14.11 -4.32 14.43
C SER A 473 13.42 -5.44 15.22
N GLY A 474 13.70 -5.53 16.53
CA GLY A 474 13.08 -6.49 17.44
C GLY A 474 11.55 -6.53 17.37
N ILE A 475 10.90 -5.41 17.06
CA ILE A 475 9.44 -5.31 16.94
C ILE A 475 8.96 -6.21 15.78
N SER A 476 9.57 -6.08 14.61
CA SER A 476 9.21 -6.86 13.42
C SER A 476 9.76 -8.28 13.51
N ASN A 477 10.91 -8.50 14.15
CA ASN A 477 11.44 -9.83 14.43
C ASN A 477 10.46 -10.65 15.27
N LEU A 478 9.91 -10.06 16.33
CA LEU A 478 8.94 -10.72 17.19
C LEU A 478 7.60 -10.95 16.47
N ALA A 479 7.16 -10.00 15.64
CA ALA A 479 5.98 -10.20 14.80
C ALA A 479 6.16 -11.42 13.87
N PHE A 480 7.32 -11.54 13.21
CA PHE A 480 7.64 -12.67 12.35
C PHE A 480 7.74 -14.00 13.11
N ALA A 481 8.41 -14.01 14.27
CA ALA A 481 8.53 -15.19 15.11
C ALA A 481 7.16 -15.70 15.57
N LEU A 482 6.30 -14.81 16.07
CA LEU A 482 4.93 -15.12 16.48
C LEU A 482 4.06 -15.56 15.30
N LEU A 483 4.18 -14.92 14.12
CA LEU A 483 3.47 -15.35 12.92
C LEU A 483 3.88 -16.77 12.52
N SER A 484 5.16 -17.10 12.65
CA SER A 484 5.71 -18.40 12.27
C SER A 484 5.31 -19.51 13.24
N LYS A 485 5.51 -19.34 14.54
CA LYS A 485 5.34 -20.41 15.55
C LYS A 485 4.07 -20.29 16.39
N GLY A 486 3.37 -19.16 16.32
CA GLY A 486 2.23 -18.84 17.16
C GLY A 486 2.65 -18.43 18.58
N GLY A 487 1.65 -18.12 19.42
CA GLY A 487 1.85 -17.79 20.82
C GLY A 487 1.33 -16.40 21.18
N THR A 488 1.91 -15.82 22.24
CA THR A 488 1.59 -14.48 22.74
C THR A 488 2.89 -13.71 22.94
N HIS A 489 2.82 -12.39 23.09
CA HIS A 489 3.98 -11.58 23.42
C HIS A 489 4.75 -12.17 24.63
N PRO A 490 6.07 -12.42 24.53
CA PRO A 490 6.85 -13.21 25.51
C PRO A 490 6.84 -12.60 26.92
N ARG A 491 6.70 -11.27 27.00
CA ARG A 491 6.61 -10.51 28.25
C ARG A 491 5.20 -10.05 28.62
N GLY A 492 4.16 -10.56 27.94
CA GLY A 492 2.76 -10.23 28.24
C GLY A 492 2.39 -8.75 28.07
N LYS A 493 3.14 -7.98 27.28
CA LYS A 493 2.86 -6.54 27.03
C LYS A 493 1.58 -6.33 26.22
N THR A 494 1.16 -7.35 25.47
CA THR A 494 -0.15 -7.45 24.83
C THR A 494 -0.76 -8.80 25.17
N THR A 495 -2.08 -8.89 25.07
CA THR A 495 -2.85 -10.14 25.28
C THR A 495 -3.20 -10.84 23.96
N VAL A 496 -2.69 -10.34 22.83
CA VAL A 496 -3.00 -10.87 21.51
C VAL A 496 -2.39 -12.25 21.35
N SER A 497 -3.23 -13.22 20.99
CA SER A 497 -2.81 -14.58 20.66
C SER A 497 -2.70 -14.73 19.14
N VAL A 498 -1.55 -15.20 18.70
CA VAL A 498 -1.21 -15.39 17.29
C VAL A 498 -1.29 -16.89 16.99
N THR A 499 -2.07 -17.24 15.97
CA THR A 499 -2.07 -18.60 15.43
C THR A 499 -0.91 -18.73 14.45
N GLY A 500 0.05 -19.62 14.74
CA GLY A 500 1.23 -19.84 13.90
C GLY A 500 0.87 -20.42 12.54
N ILE A 501 1.48 -19.89 11.48
CA ILE A 501 1.24 -20.32 10.09
C ILE A 501 2.42 -21.07 9.47
N GLY A 502 3.51 -21.24 10.24
CA GLY A 502 4.75 -21.86 9.81
C GLY A 502 5.71 -20.88 9.12
N VAL A 503 7.02 -21.14 9.28
CA VAL A 503 8.11 -20.30 8.75
C VAL A 503 8.01 -20.12 7.24
N GLN A 504 7.68 -21.19 6.51
CA GLN A 504 7.59 -21.15 5.05
C GLN A 504 6.55 -20.12 4.54
N LYS A 505 5.33 -20.14 5.10
CA LYS A 505 4.27 -19.20 4.72
C LYS A 505 4.58 -17.78 5.20
N ALA A 506 5.05 -17.64 6.44
CA ALA A 506 5.43 -16.34 7.00
C ALA A 506 6.53 -15.67 6.15
N GLY A 507 7.58 -16.41 5.79
CA GLY A 507 8.67 -15.91 4.94
C GLY A 507 8.21 -15.57 3.52
N ALA A 508 7.32 -16.36 2.92
CA ALA A 508 6.74 -16.02 1.62
C ALA A 508 5.94 -14.69 1.65
N ILE A 509 5.20 -14.44 2.74
CA ILE A 509 4.47 -13.19 2.95
C ILE A 509 5.43 -12.00 3.07
N PHE A 510 6.46 -12.10 3.92
CA PHE A 510 7.44 -11.03 4.10
C PHE A 510 8.27 -10.81 2.83
N TYR A 511 8.65 -11.87 2.11
CA TYR A 511 9.33 -11.77 0.82
C TYR A 511 8.49 -11.03 -0.21
N LYS A 512 7.21 -11.42 -0.37
CA LYS A 512 6.32 -10.77 -1.32
C LYS A 512 6.04 -9.31 -0.93
N ALA A 513 5.92 -9.02 0.37
CA ALA A 513 5.80 -7.65 0.85
C ALA A 513 7.06 -6.83 0.51
N ASN A 514 8.26 -7.34 0.80
CA ASN A 514 9.53 -6.68 0.51
C ASN A 514 9.73 -6.42 -0.99
N LYS A 515 9.40 -7.42 -1.83
CA LYS A 515 9.59 -7.39 -3.28
C LYS A 515 8.57 -6.55 -4.04
N ASP A 516 7.28 -6.73 -3.73
CA ASP A 516 6.20 -6.24 -4.59
C ASP A 516 5.45 -5.02 -4.00
N LEU A 517 5.59 -4.72 -2.70
CA LEU A 517 4.69 -3.78 -2.00
C LEU A 517 5.39 -2.71 -1.14
N MET A 518 6.46 -3.06 -0.43
CA MET A 518 7.20 -2.12 0.42
C MET A 518 7.99 -1.11 -0.42
N THR A 519 8.19 0.07 0.16
CA THR A 519 8.96 1.19 -0.41
C THR A 519 9.98 1.72 0.59
N ALA A 520 10.87 2.61 0.15
CA ALA A 520 12.02 3.08 0.92
C ALA A 520 11.68 3.75 2.27
N SER A 521 10.49 4.31 2.43
CA SER A 521 10.02 5.00 3.64
C SER A 521 8.99 4.21 4.44
N THR A 522 8.83 2.91 4.17
CA THR A 522 7.83 2.06 4.83
C THR A 522 8.02 2.08 6.35
N THR A 523 6.95 2.40 7.06
CA THR A 523 6.82 2.34 8.53
C THR A 523 6.33 0.96 8.98
N PHE A 524 6.43 0.64 10.27
CA PHE A 524 5.89 -0.62 10.80
C PHE A 524 4.39 -0.77 10.53
N ASN A 525 3.62 0.32 10.64
CA ASN A 525 2.19 0.29 10.35
C ASN A 525 1.88 0.04 8.86
N GLN A 526 2.69 0.58 7.95
CA GLN A 526 2.58 0.25 6.51
C GLN A 526 3.02 -1.20 6.24
N ALA A 527 4.08 -1.68 6.89
CA ALA A 527 4.54 -3.06 6.77
C ALA A 527 3.46 -4.07 7.21
N LYS A 528 2.69 -3.77 8.25
CA LYS A 528 1.48 -4.53 8.60
C LYS A 528 0.51 -4.63 7.43
N THR A 529 0.12 -3.50 6.84
CA THR A 529 -0.80 -3.50 5.70
C THR A 529 -0.24 -4.24 4.48
N TYR A 530 1.04 -4.07 4.17
CA TYR A 530 1.67 -4.73 3.02
C TYR A 530 1.82 -6.24 3.21
N THR A 531 2.14 -6.70 4.42
CA THR A 531 2.15 -8.14 4.72
C THR A 531 0.74 -8.76 4.69
N GLU A 532 -0.29 -8.02 5.11
CA GLU A 532 -1.69 -8.44 4.93
C GLU A 532 -2.09 -8.55 3.45
N GLN A 533 -1.69 -7.59 2.61
CA GLN A 533 -1.95 -7.65 1.15
C GLN A 533 -1.12 -8.75 0.47
N ALA A 534 0.13 -8.98 0.91
CA ALA A 534 0.95 -10.08 0.43
C ALA A 534 0.32 -11.44 0.75
N ALA A 535 -0.26 -11.61 1.94
CA ALA A 535 -1.01 -12.81 2.28
C ALA A 535 -2.20 -13.04 1.34
N ASP A 536 -3.02 -12.00 1.10
CA ASP A 536 -4.13 -12.08 0.14
C ASP A 536 -3.63 -12.46 -1.27
N ALA A 537 -2.55 -11.82 -1.74
CA ALA A 537 -1.98 -12.04 -3.07
C ALA A 537 -1.34 -13.43 -3.24
N LEU A 538 -0.94 -14.09 -2.15
CA LEU A 538 -0.44 -15.47 -2.13
C LEU A 538 -1.56 -16.50 -1.98
N GLY A 539 -2.83 -16.07 -1.86
CA GLY A 539 -3.95 -16.95 -1.57
C GLY A 539 -4.04 -17.40 -0.10
N TYR A 540 -3.27 -16.79 0.80
CA TYR A 540 -3.26 -17.05 2.25
C TYR A 540 -4.32 -16.20 2.98
N THR A 541 -5.52 -16.13 2.42
CA THR A 541 -6.62 -15.29 2.94
C THR A 541 -7.09 -15.72 4.33
N ALA A 542 -6.97 -17.01 4.67
CA ALA A 542 -7.28 -17.53 6.00
C ALA A 542 -6.21 -17.12 7.04
N GLU A 543 -4.95 -17.07 6.63
CA GLU A 543 -3.80 -16.73 7.46
C GLU A 543 -3.63 -15.22 7.66
N LYS A 544 -4.28 -14.38 6.85
CA LYS A 544 -4.24 -12.91 7.00
C LYS A 544 -4.61 -12.46 8.42
N ALA A 545 -5.56 -13.13 9.08
CA ALA A 545 -5.90 -12.84 10.46
C ALA A 545 -4.71 -13.06 11.43
N SER A 546 -3.88 -14.08 11.18
CA SER A 546 -2.63 -14.29 11.93
C SER A 546 -1.59 -13.21 11.65
N VAL A 547 -1.50 -12.72 10.41
CA VAL A 547 -0.63 -11.58 10.06
C VAL A 547 -1.03 -10.34 10.85
N THR A 548 -2.32 -10.00 10.84
CA THR A 548 -2.87 -8.89 11.62
C THR A 548 -2.57 -9.08 13.11
N ALA A 549 -2.83 -10.28 13.65
CA ALA A 549 -2.59 -10.59 15.07
C ALA A 549 -1.11 -10.49 15.45
N ALA A 550 -0.19 -10.92 14.58
CA ALA A 550 1.25 -10.84 14.83
C ALA A 550 1.74 -9.40 14.99
N TRP A 551 1.35 -8.50 14.09
CA TRP A 551 1.68 -7.07 14.20
C TRP A 551 1.01 -6.42 15.42
N GLN A 552 -0.24 -6.79 15.72
CA GLN A 552 -0.93 -6.30 16.91
C GLN A 552 -0.30 -6.80 18.22
N ALA A 553 0.24 -8.02 18.23
CA ALA A 553 0.93 -8.58 19.39
C ALA A 553 2.17 -7.75 19.78
N VAL A 554 2.80 -7.07 18.81
CA VAL A 554 3.91 -6.15 19.01
C VAL A 554 3.49 -4.68 18.99
N GLY A 555 2.19 -4.37 19.16
CA GLY A 555 1.68 -3.00 19.29
C GLY A 555 1.45 -2.24 17.97
N VAL A 556 1.79 -2.82 16.81
CA VAL A 556 1.66 -2.17 15.50
C VAL A 556 0.23 -2.29 14.97
N GLY A 557 -0.42 -1.16 14.69
CA GLY A 557 -1.79 -1.12 14.16
C GLY A 557 -2.84 -1.75 15.10
N GLY A 558 -2.50 -1.90 16.39
CA GLY A 558 -3.33 -2.47 17.46
C GLY A 558 -3.68 -1.47 18.57
N GLY A 559 -3.45 -0.17 18.35
CA GLY A 559 -3.81 0.89 19.29
C GLY A 559 -3.02 0.85 20.59
N THR A 560 -1.76 1.29 20.56
CA THR A 560 -1.02 1.72 21.76
C THR A 560 -0.57 3.19 21.69
N THR A 561 -1.07 3.96 20.71
CA THR A 561 -1.06 5.42 20.81
C THR A 561 -2.27 5.85 21.64
N PRO A 562 -2.10 6.63 22.74
CA PRO A 562 -3.23 7.28 23.39
C PRO A 562 -4.01 8.06 22.32
N PRO A 563 -5.35 7.90 22.22
CA PRO A 563 -6.12 8.70 21.28
C PRO A 563 -5.91 10.18 21.60
N PRO A 564 -5.79 11.07 20.59
CA PRO A 564 -5.85 12.50 20.85
C PRO A 564 -7.12 12.81 21.66
N SER A 565 -6.99 13.71 22.63
CA SER A 565 -8.09 14.20 23.46
C SER A 565 -9.22 14.72 22.57
N CYS A 566 -10.21 13.86 22.37
CA CYS A 566 -11.33 14.12 21.50
C CYS A 566 -12.41 14.87 22.28
N THR A 567 -12.62 16.13 21.94
CA THR A 567 -13.66 17.01 22.50
C THR A 567 -15.01 16.86 21.81
N SER A 568 -15.11 16.01 20.78
CA SER A 568 -16.33 15.81 19.99
C SER A 568 -17.24 14.73 20.59
N THR A 569 -18.54 14.90 20.42
CA THR A 569 -19.56 13.91 20.82
C THR A 569 -19.76 12.90 19.70
N ILE A 570 -19.70 11.60 20.02
CA ILE A 570 -19.92 10.48 19.10
C ILE A 570 -21.30 9.88 19.34
N VAL A 571 -22.10 9.68 18.29
CA VAL A 571 -23.44 9.09 18.39
C VAL A 571 -23.38 7.58 18.16
N LEU A 572 -23.84 6.81 19.13
CA LEU A 572 -23.96 5.37 19.08
C LEU A 572 -25.27 4.96 18.39
N SER A 573 -25.22 3.82 17.71
CA SER A 573 -26.40 3.14 17.17
C SER A 573 -26.76 1.96 18.07
N ASN A 574 -28.06 1.67 18.22
CA ASN A 574 -28.52 0.56 19.05
C ASN A 574 -27.90 -0.77 18.61
N GLY A 575 -27.23 -1.46 19.53
CA GLY A 575 -26.63 -2.77 19.27
C GLY A 575 -25.29 -2.74 18.52
N VAL A 576 -24.79 -1.57 18.12
CA VAL A 576 -23.52 -1.39 17.39
C VAL A 576 -22.45 -0.86 18.35
N ALA A 577 -21.25 -1.46 18.30
CA ALA A 577 -20.14 -1.04 19.13
C ALA A 577 -19.34 0.09 18.45
N ALA A 578 -18.99 1.13 19.21
CA ALA A 578 -17.92 2.06 18.87
C ALA A 578 -16.58 1.42 19.28
N THR A 579 -15.67 1.27 18.32
CA THR A 579 -14.34 0.66 18.53
C THR A 579 -13.28 1.72 18.78
N ASN A 580 -12.11 1.30 19.26
CA ASN A 580 -10.95 2.16 19.53
C ASN A 580 -11.21 3.25 20.58
N VAL A 581 -12.04 2.94 21.59
CA VAL A 581 -12.23 3.79 22.77
C VAL A 581 -10.96 3.75 23.61
N GLY A 582 -10.47 4.92 24.02
CA GLY A 582 -9.30 5.05 24.88
C GLY A 582 -9.17 6.44 25.51
N ALA A 583 -8.37 6.55 26.56
CA ALA A 583 -7.95 7.79 27.20
C ALA A 583 -6.69 7.57 28.05
N THR A 584 -5.99 8.67 28.39
CA THR A 584 -4.85 8.66 29.32
C THR A 584 -5.32 8.77 30.77
N ALA A 585 -4.57 8.18 31.69
CA ALA A 585 -4.85 8.13 33.12
C ALA A 585 -5.26 9.50 33.67
N GLY A 586 -6.37 9.51 34.42
CA GLY A 586 -6.97 10.72 34.99
C GLY A 586 -7.83 11.54 34.01
N ASN A 587 -7.95 11.13 32.75
CA ASN A 587 -8.81 11.78 31.75
C ASN A 587 -9.97 10.89 31.31
N PHE A 588 -11.02 11.54 30.81
CA PHE A 588 -12.11 10.84 30.12
C PHE A 588 -11.80 10.66 28.63
N SER A 589 -12.37 9.62 28.04
CA SER A 589 -12.52 9.45 26.59
C SER A 589 -13.46 10.51 25.97
N CYS A 590 -13.70 10.44 24.66
CA CYS A 590 -14.76 11.22 24.00
C CYS A 590 -16.11 11.06 24.73
N THR A 591 -17.04 11.99 24.50
CA THR A 591 -18.42 11.81 24.96
C THR A 591 -19.20 10.98 23.94
N TYR A 592 -19.84 9.90 24.38
CA TYR A 592 -20.70 9.06 23.55
C TYR A 592 -22.16 9.29 23.90
N THR A 593 -23.05 9.22 22.91
CA THR A 593 -24.49 9.43 23.11
C THR A 593 -25.31 8.34 22.45
N LEU A 594 -26.40 7.90 23.10
CA LEU A 594 -27.40 7.02 22.51
C LEU A 594 -28.79 7.57 22.82
N THR A 595 -29.58 7.84 21.78
CA THR A 595 -30.98 8.23 21.96
C THR A 595 -31.83 6.98 22.19
N VAL A 596 -32.43 6.88 23.37
CA VAL A 596 -33.30 5.78 23.77
C VAL A 596 -34.76 6.17 23.53
N PRO A 597 -35.52 5.41 22.73
CA PRO A 597 -36.93 5.70 22.49
C PRO A 597 -37.80 5.56 23.74
N SER A 598 -39.02 6.11 23.71
CA SER A 598 -39.99 5.89 24.79
C SER A 598 -40.47 4.44 24.84
N GLY A 599 -40.77 3.97 26.05
CA GLY A 599 -41.37 2.67 26.25
C GLY A 599 -40.38 1.50 26.19
N GLN A 600 -39.07 1.77 26.13
CA GLN A 600 -38.08 0.70 26.23
C GLN A 600 -38.10 0.04 27.62
N THR A 601 -37.92 -1.27 27.69
CA THR A 601 -37.95 -2.05 28.94
C THR A 601 -36.57 -2.31 29.51
N SER A 602 -35.53 -2.25 28.67
CA SER A 602 -34.13 -2.33 29.08
C SER A 602 -33.22 -1.44 28.24
N LEU A 603 -32.15 -0.97 28.87
CA LEU A 603 -30.99 -0.33 28.27
C LEU A 603 -29.74 -0.87 28.94
N SER A 604 -28.72 -1.19 28.15
CA SER A 604 -27.42 -1.67 28.60
C SER A 604 -26.32 -0.94 27.86
N PHE A 605 -25.34 -0.43 28.58
CA PHE A 605 -24.05 -0.06 28.00
C PHE A 605 -23.01 -1.05 28.49
N ALA A 606 -22.21 -1.57 27.57
CA ALA A 606 -21.12 -2.49 27.87
C ALA A 606 -19.82 -1.98 27.27
N LEU A 607 -18.78 -1.92 28.10
CA LEU A 607 -17.40 -1.76 27.66
C LEU A 607 -16.76 -3.14 27.63
N SER A 608 -15.94 -3.41 26.61
CA SER A 608 -15.24 -4.70 26.48
C SER A 608 -14.00 -4.57 25.60
N GLY A 609 -13.08 -5.55 25.70
CA GLY A 609 -11.86 -5.58 24.90
C GLY A 609 -10.86 -4.48 25.24
N GLY A 610 -9.84 -4.31 24.39
CA GLY A 610 -8.76 -3.35 24.61
C GLY A 610 -7.81 -3.72 25.75
N THR A 611 -6.94 -2.78 26.09
CA THR A 611 -5.94 -2.84 27.17
C THR A 611 -6.19 -1.75 28.21
N GLY A 612 -5.58 -1.86 29.40
CA GLY A 612 -5.68 -0.85 30.46
C GLY A 612 -6.92 -0.97 31.34
N ASP A 613 -7.24 0.13 32.03
CA ASP A 613 -8.33 0.21 33.00
C ASP A 613 -9.22 1.44 32.76
N GLY A 614 -10.29 1.25 31.99
CA GLY A 614 -11.30 2.26 31.71
C GLY A 614 -12.58 2.07 32.53
N ASP A 615 -12.83 3.00 33.45
CA ASP A 615 -14.05 3.08 34.26
C ASP A 615 -15.18 3.78 33.48
N MET A 616 -16.28 3.09 33.19
CA MET A 616 -17.44 3.61 32.48
C MET A 616 -18.38 4.41 33.40
N TYR A 617 -18.81 5.57 32.92
CA TYR A 617 -19.79 6.42 33.55
C TYR A 617 -20.93 6.69 32.57
N VAL A 618 -22.17 6.49 33.01
CA VAL A 618 -23.38 6.68 32.21
C VAL A 618 -24.32 7.66 32.91
N LYS A 619 -24.94 8.57 32.15
CA LYS A 619 -25.97 9.49 32.65
C LYS A 619 -27.01 9.86 31.60
N PHE A 620 -28.27 9.97 32.01
CA PHE A 620 -29.37 10.47 31.19
C PHE A 620 -29.39 12.01 31.14
N GLY A 621 -29.63 12.57 29.95
CA GLY A 621 -29.89 14.00 29.73
C GLY A 621 -28.65 14.90 29.67
N THR A 622 -27.57 14.58 30.39
CA THR A 622 -26.30 15.33 30.37
C THR A 622 -25.09 14.42 30.45
N ALA A 623 -23.93 14.93 30.01
CA ALA A 623 -22.66 14.20 30.10
C ALA A 623 -22.26 13.94 31.56
N PRO A 624 -21.83 12.71 31.92
CA PRO A 624 -21.42 12.38 33.28
C PRO A 624 -20.07 13.03 33.65
N THR A 625 -19.86 13.22 34.95
CA THR A 625 -18.56 13.58 35.56
C THR A 625 -18.15 12.50 36.56
N THR A 626 -16.94 12.61 37.12
CA THR A 626 -16.47 11.69 38.17
C THR A 626 -17.31 11.76 39.45
N SER A 627 -18.10 12.82 39.65
CA SER A 627 -18.98 13.04 40.80
C SER A 627 -20.48 13.02 40.49
N VAL A 628 -20.87 13.04 39.20
CA VAL A 628 -22.28 13.11 38.76
C VAL A 628 -22.52 12.08 37.66
N TYR A 629 -23.20 10.99 38.00
CA TYR A 629 -23.51 9.88 37.11
C TYR A 629 -24.77 9.14 37.56
N ASP A 630 -25.37 8.36 36.67
CA ASP A 630 -26.50 7.47 37.00
C ASP A 630 -26.04 6.02 37.19
N CYS A 631 -24.94 5.62 36.54
CA CYS A 631 -24.29 4.33 36.73
C CYS A 631 -22.77 4.42 36.55
N ARG A 632 -22.05 3.68 37.41
CA ARG A 632 -20.60 3.47 37.37
C ARG A 632 -20.26 2.10 38.02
N PRO A 633 -19.82 1.08 37.25
CA PRO A 633 -19.61 -0.29 37.74
C PRO A 633 -18.42 -0.52 38.69
N TYR A 634 -17.34 0.31 38.65
CA TYR A 634 -16.15 0.16 39.51
C TYR A 634 -15.44 -1.21 39.36
N THR A 635 -15.40 -1.73 38.14
CA THR A 635 -14.73 -3.00 37.82
C THR A 635 -13.30 -2.72 37.38
N SER A 636 -12.34 -3.52 37.83
CA SER A 636 -10.98 -3.42 37.31
C SER A 636 -10.91 -3.91 35.86
N GLY A 637 -10.32 -3.11 34.97
CA GLY A 637 -10.17 -3.42 33.55
C GLY A 637 -11.41 -3.04 32.74
N ASN A 638 -11.35 -3.23 31.42
CA ASN A 638 -12.36 -2.68 30.51
C ASN A 638 -13.69 -3.44 30.45
N ALA A 639 -13.93 -4.44 31.29
CA ALA A 639 -15.13 -5.29 31.26
C ALA A 639 -16.24 -4.71 32.14
N GLU A 640 -16.85 -3.63 31.66
CA GLU A 640 -17.81 -2.84 32.44
C GLU A 640 -19.23 -2.98 31.89
N THR A 641 -20.25 -2.95 32.74
CA THR A 641 -21.65 -2.96 32.28
C THR A 641 -22.56 -2.12 33.16
N CYS A 642 -23.32 -1.23 32.53
CA CYS A 642 -24.39 -0.44 33.14
C CYS A 642 -25.75 -0.84 32.56
N ASN A 643 -26.62 -1.40 33.41
CA ASN A 643 -27.95 -1.84 33.02
C ASN A 643 -29.03 -0.96 33.67
N PHE A 644 -30.05 -0.63 32.89
CA PHE A 644 -31.20 0.16 33.30
C PHE A 644 -32.48 -0.57 32.88
N THR A 645 -33.43 -0.68 33.79
CA THR A 645 -34.78 -1.19 33.52
C THR A 645 -35.74 -0.02 33.31
N ASN A 646 -36.64 -0.16 32.34
CA ASN A 646 -37.58 0.90 31.93
C ASN A 646 -36.89 2.28 31.75
N PRO A 647 -35.83 2.39 30.94
CA PRO A 647 -35.05 3.62 30.81
C PRO A 647 -35.91 4.80 30.35
N ALA A 648 -35.58 6.00 30.84
CA ALA A 648 -36.17 7.24 30.38
C ALA A 648 -35.90 7.46 28.88
N ALA A 649 -36.92 7.94 28.17
CA ALA A 649 -36.83 8.31 26.77
C ALA A 649 -35.97 9.57 26.60
N GLY A 650 -35.03 9.56 25.66
CA GLY A 650 -34.15 10.69 25.38
C GLY A 650 -32.68 10.29 25.28
N THR A 651 -31.79 11.27 25.31
CA THR A 651 -30.35 11.03 25.10
C THR A 651 -29.66 10.59 26.38
N TRP A 652 -29.01 9.43 26.30
CA TRP A 652 -28.10 8.91 27.31
C TRP A 652 -26.66 9.19 26.90
N TYR A 653 -25.85 9.66 27.84
CA TYR A 653 -24.45 10.01 27.67
C TYR A 653 -23.56 8.99 28.36
N VAL A 654 -22.46 8.62 27.71
CA VAL A 654 -21.45 7.70 28.24
C VAL A 654 -20.08 8.33 28.08
N LYS A 655 -19.27 8.25 29.13
CA LYS A 655 -17.83 8.57 29.09
C LYS A 655 -17.07 7.50 29.84
N VAL A 656 -15.84 7.23 29.44
CA VAL A 656 -14.97 6.25 30.11
C VAL A 656 -13.77 6.99 30.70
N ASN A 657 -13.61 6.96 32.02
CA ASN A 657 -12.51 7.56 32.74
C ASN A 657 -11.36 6.56 32.81
N ALA A 658 -10.16 6.97 32.40
CA ALA A 658 -8.97 6.15 32.55
C ALA A 658 -8.50 6.14 34.02
N TYR A 659 -8.72 5.03 34.74
CA TYR A 659 -8.07 4.82 36.03
C TYR A 659 -6.56 4.58 35.82
N SER A 660 -6.23 3.81 34.80
CA SER A 660 -4.92 3.78 34.13
C SER A 660 -5.10 3.99 32.63
N ASP A 661 -4.03 4.29 31.89
CA ASP A 661 -4.09 4.41 30.43
C ASP A 661 -4.82 3.19 29.82
N PHE A 662 -5.85 3.43 29.03
CA PHE A 662 -6.60 2.36 28.35
C PHE A 662 -6.83 2.71 26.89
N SER A 663 -6.86 1.68 26.04
CA SER A 663 -6.93 1.85 24.59
C SER A 663 -7.54 0.63 23.89
N GLY A 664 -8.09 0.84 22.70
CA GLY A 664 -8.64 -0.25 21.88
C GLY A 664 -9.93 -0.88 22.42
N ALA A 665 -10.58 -0.28 23.43
CA ALA A 665 -11.82 -0.80 23.98
C ALA A 665 -13.00 -0.60 23.01
N SER A 666 -14.03 -1.41 23.18
CA SER A 666 -15.29 -1.36 22.43
C SER A 666 -16.45 -1.01 23.36
N LEU A 667 -17.12 0.11 23.09
CA LEU A 667 -18.29 0.57 23.84
C LEU A 667 -19.56 0.31 23.02
N LYS A 668 -20.50 -0.45 23.57
CA LYS A 668 -21.76 -0.80 22.93
C LYS A 668 -22.96 -0.43 23.79
N GLY A 669 -23.89 0.34 23.24
CA GLY A 669 -25.19 0.62 23.85
C GLY A 669 -26.30 -0.21 23.19
N THR A 670 -27.14 -0.88 23.99
CA THR A 670 -28.23 -1.73 23.52
C THR A 670 -29.48 -1.49 24.35
N TYR A 671 -30.61 -1.14 23.74
CA TYR A 671 -31.91 -1.12 24.40
C TYR A 671 -32.86 -2.14 23.76
N SER A 672 -33.81 -2.67 24.55
CA SER A 672 -34.78 -3.66 24.06
C SER A 672 -36.10 -3.69 24.84
N GLY A 673 -37.11 -4.28 24.19
CA GLY A 673 -38.48 -4.46 24.67
C GLY A 673 -39.23 -3.13 24.78
N GLY A 674 -40.46 -3.05 24.26
CA GLY A 674 -41.16 -1.77 24.05
C GLY A 674 -41.47 -1.54 22.58
N THR A 675 -42.62 -0.93 22.28
CA THR A 675 -43.02 -0.57 20.92
C THR A 675 -42.06 0.51 20.37
N THR A 676 -41.14 0.10 19.49
CA THR A 676 -40.23 0.93 18.67
C THR A 676 -41.05 2.02 17.94
N PRO A 677 -40.58 3.27 17.64
CA PRO A 677 -39.28 3.58 16.97
C PRO A 677 -38.75 5.05 17.15
N PRO A 678 -37.76 5.59 16.37
CA PRO A 678 -37.67 5.74 14.89
C PRO A 678 -36.47 4.94 14.33
N GLY A 679 -36.50 4.14 13.26
CA GLY A 679 -37.41 3.98 12.14
C GLY A 679 -36.62 4.32 10.87
N ASP A 680 -36.14 3.30 10.14
CA ASP A 680 -35.34 3.46 8.93
C ASP A 680 -35.98 4.45 7.93
N THR A 681 -35.17 5.09 7.11
CA THR A 681 -35.67 6.06 6.11
C THR A 681 -36.17 5.31 4.87
N LEU A 682 -37.41 5.55 4.46
CA LEU A 682 -37.92 5.09 3.17
C LEU A 682 -37.24 5.87 2.04
N THR A 683 -36.95 5.16 0.96
CA THR A 683 -36.61 5.79 -0.33
C THR A 683 -37.89 5.96 -1.15
N ASN A 684 -38.07 7.11 -1.79
CA ASN A 684 -39.26 7.40 -2.59
C ASN A 684 -39.51 6.29 -3.63
N GLY A 685 -40.69 5.68 -3.62
CA GLY A 685 -41.09 4.67 -4.59
C GLY A 685 -40.52 3.26 -4.34
N VAL A 686 -39.69 3.06 -3.32
CA VAL A 686 -39.08 1.77 -2.99
C VAL A 686 -39.80 1.15 -1.80
N ALA A 687 -40.20 -0.11 -1.92
CA ALA A 687 -40.77 -0.86 -0.80
C ALA A 687 -39.66 -1.37 0.12
N THR A 688 -39.92 -1.44 1.42
CA THR A 688 -39.02 -2.06 2.40
C THR A 688 -38.83 -3.55 2.11
N ALA A 689 -37.79 -4.14 2.67
CA ALA A 689 -37.77 -5.58 2.88
C ALA A 689 -39.00 -6.02 3.70
N ALA A 690 -39.40 -7.28 3.53
CA ALA A 690 -40.54 -7.83 4.26
C ALA A 690 -40.24 -7.88 5.76
N TYR A 691 -41.16 -7.37 6.58
CA TYR A 691 -41.07 -7.31 8.03
C TYR A 691 -42.26 -8.00 8.69
N SER A 692 -42.10 -8.29 9.99
CA SER A 692 -43.06 -9.04 10.79
C SER A 692 -43.13 -8.44 12.20
N GLY A 693 -44.24 -8.62 12.88
CA GLY A 693 -44.43 -8.10 14.24
C GLY A 693 -45.45 -8.91 15.03
N ALA A 694 -45.28 -8.92 16.35
CA ALA A 694 -46.28 -9.49 17.26
C ALA A 694 -47.53 -8.59 17.35
N ALA A 695 -48.63 -9.13 17.91
CA ALA A 695 -49.79 -8.31 18.25
C ALA A 695 -49.36 -7.14 19.17
N SER A 696 -49.94 -5.96 18.95
CA SER A 696 -49.60 -4.69 19.59
C SER A 696 -48.18 -4.15 19.35
N SER A 697 -47.32 -4.85 18.61
CA SER A 697 -46.01 -4.31 18.20
C SER A 697 -46.17 -3.23 17.14
N GLN A 698 -45.25 -2.26 17.11
CA GLN A 698 -45.25 -1.16 16.14
C GLN A 698 -43.85 -1.02 15.52
N THR A 699 -43.81 -0.89 14.21
CA THR A 699 -42.61 -0.63 13.42
C THR A 699 -42.87 0.59 12.56
N CYS A 700 -41.95 1.55 12.50
CA CYS A 700 -42.16 2.74 11.69
C CYS A 700 -40.96 3.09 10.83
N TRP A 701 -41.22 3.92 9.84
CA TRP A 701 -40.24 4.50 8.93
C TRP A 701 -40.49 5.99 8.77
N THR A 702 -39.45 6.69 8.32
CA THR A 702 -39.57 8.11 7.98
C THR A 702 -39.45 8.33 6.47
N LEU A 703 -40.16 9.32 5.94
CA LEU A 703 -39.98 9.79 4.56
C LEU A 703 -40.09 11.32 4.53
N THR A 704 -39.05 11.98 4.05
CA THR A 704 -39.07 13.43 3.81
C THR A 704 -39.68 13.70 2.44
N VAL A 705 -40.80 14.43 2.41
CA VAL A 705 -41.56 14.78 1.22
C VAL A 705 -41.29 16.25 0.89
N PRO A 706 -40.73 16.58 -0.30
CA PRO A 706 -40.49 17.95 -0.74
C PRO A 706 -41.77 18.78 -0.84
N ALA A 707 -41.62 20.10 -0.78
CA ALA A 707 -42.72 21.04 -1.04
C ALA A 707 -43.35 20.79 -2.43
N GLY A 708 -44.68 20.93 -2.52
CA GLY A 708 -45.43 20.77 -3.77
C GLY A 708 -45.72 19.33 -4.19
N LYS A 709 -45.36 18.32 -3.39
CA LYS A 709 -45.61 16.90 -3.68
C LYS A 709 -46.70 16.30 -2.79
N SER A 710 -47.67 15.62 -3.40
CA SER A 710 -48.60 14.73 -2.70
C SER A 710 -47.90 13.42 -2.36
N VAL A 711 -48.22 12.77 -1.25
CA VAL A 711 -47.59 11.51 -0.84
C VAL A 711 -48.62 10.43 -0.53
N VAL A 712 -48.30 9.19 -0.88
CA VAL A 712 -49.04 7.99 -0.50
C VAL A 712 -48.12 7.04 0.25
N PHE A 713 -48.56 6.59 1.42
CA PHE A 713 -47.96 5.48 2.15
C PHE A 713 -48.87 4.27 2.01
N ALA A 714 -48.31 3.14 1.59
CA ALA A 714 -49.02 1.88 1.47
C ALA A 714 -48.23 0.78 2.16
N GLN A 715 -48.93 -0.03 2.94
CA GLN A 715 -48.44 -1.33 3.38
C GLN A 715 -49.21 -2.45 2.66
N ALA A 716 -48.51 -3.53 2.33
CA ALA A 716 -49.10 -4.64 1.60
C ALA A 716 -48.35 -5.96 1.82
N GLY A 717 -49.07 -7.06 1.57
CA GLY A 717 -48.53 -8.42 1.55
C GLY A 717 -48.63 -9.14 2.89
N GLY A 718 -48.04 -10.34 2.94
CA GLY A 718 -47.93 -11.09 4.19
C GLY A 718 -49.23 -11.73 4.70
N THR A 719 -49.19 -12.15 5.96
CA THR A 719 -50.32 -12.75 6.71
C THR A 719 -50.52 -12.00 8.03
N GLY A 720 -51.68 -12.19 8.67
CA GLY A 720 -52.03 -11.50 9.92
C GLY A 720 -52.79 -10.19 9.70
N ASP A 721 -52.74 -9.31 10.69
CA ASP A 721 -53.48 -8.05 10.70
C ASP A 721 -52.63 -6.91 11.27
N ALA A 722 -52.04 -6.13 10.36
CA ALA A 722 -51.23 -4.94 10.65
C ALA A 722 -51.98 -3.68 10.20
N ASP A 723 -52.13 -2.73 11.11
CA ASP A 723 -52.75 -1.42 10.88
C ASP A 723 -51.70 -0.36 10.55
N LEU A 724 -51.97 0.48 9.55
CA LEU A 724 -51.16 1.61 9.15
C LEU A 724 -51.56 2.85 9.96
N TYR A 725 -50.56 3.51 10.53
CA TYR A 725 -50.67 4.82 11.14
C TYR A 725 -49.66 5.76 10.48
N VAL A 726 -50.10 6.93 10.02
CA VAL A 726 -49.19 7.93 9.46
C VAL A 726 -49.40 9.27 10.12
N ARG A 727 -48.30 9.98 10.40
CA ARG A 727 -48.34 11.34 10.96
C ARG A 727 -47.18 12.21 10.46
N LYS A 728 -47.46 13.50 10.26
CA LYS A 728 -46.52 14.56 9.88
C LYS A 728 -45.74 15.05 11.09
N GLY A 729 -44.43 15.22 10.94
CA GLY A 729 -43.52 15.85 11.89
C GLY A 729 -43.23 15.07 13.18
N SER A 730 -43.97 14.01 13.47
CA SER A 730 -43.75 13.16 14.65
C SER A 730 -44.32 11.76 14.45
N ALA A 731 -43.81 10.77 15.19
CA ALA A 731 -44.35 9.41 15.16
C ALA A 731 -45.83 9.40 15.62
N PRO A 732 -46.72 8.66 14.92
CA PRO A 732 -48.08 8.46 15.37
C PRO A 732 -48.16 7.57 16.61
N THR A 733 -49.18 7.79 17.42
CA THR A 733 -49.62 6.90 18.49
C THR A 733 -50.98 6.30 18.15
N THR A 734 -51.48 5.42 19.01
CA THR A 734 -52.80 4.81 18.88
C THR A 734 -53.94 5.81 18.99
N THR A 735 -53.68 6.98 19.60
CA THR A 735 -54.65 8.05 19.85
C THR A 735 -54.35 9.31 19.06
N THR A 736 -53.14 9.46 18.51
CA THR A 736 -52.69 10.67 17.81
C THR A 736 -52.03 10.30 16.49
N TYR A 737 -52.75 10.51 15.38
CA TYR A 737 -52.32 10.18 14.03
C TYR A 737 -52.98 11.15 13.04
N ASP A 738 -52.39 11.32 11.85
CA ASP A 738 -53.03 12.09 10.77
C ASP A 738 -53.83 11.20 9.83
N CYS A 739 -53.46 9.92 9.71
CA CYS A 739 -54.20 8.93 8.96
C CYS A 739 -54.06 7.54 9.57
N ARG A 740 -55.19 6.81 9.61
CA ARG A 740 -55.28 5.42 10.02
C ARG A 740 -56.48 4.74 9.34
N PRO A 741 -56.28 3.86 8.34
CA PRO A 741 -57.35 3.21 7.59
C PRO A 741 -58.14 2.19 8.41
N TYR A 742 -57.45 1.39 9.25
CA TYR A 742 -58.05 0.39 10.15
C TYR A 742 -58.97 -0.62 9.43
N LEU A 743 -58.41 -1.25 8.41
CA LEU A 743 -59.04 -2.30 7.62
C LEU A 743 -58.58 -3.65 8.16
N SER A 744 -59.38 -4.70 7.96
CA SER A 744 -58.93 -6.04 8.32
C SER A 744 -57.85 -6.52 7.33
N GLY A 745 -56.72 -6.98 7.86
CA GLY A 745 -55.59 -7.49 7.10
C GLY A 745 -54.56 -6.41 6.77
N ASN A 746 -53.42 -6.81 6.19
CA ASN A 746 -52.25 -5.94 6.09
C ASN A 746 -52.27 -4.89 4.96
N ASN A 747 -53.29 -4.87 4.11
CA ASN A 747 -53.31 -4.04 2.90
C ASN A 747 -54.01 -2.70 3.19
N GLU A 748 -53.21 -1.69 3.54
CA GLU A 748 -53.72 -0.37 3.93
C GLU A 748 -52.96 0.77 3.26
N SER A 749 -53.62 1.91 3.07
CA SER A 749 -52.98 3.10 2.48
C SER A 749 -53.47 4.41 3.07
N CYS A 750 -52.55 5.38 3.14
CA CYS A 750 -52.77 6.75 3.59
C CYS A 750 -52.26 7.74 2.55
N SER A 751 -53.10 8.67 2.12
CA SER A 751 -52.77 9.68 1.11
C SER A 751 -52.84 11.09 1.68
N PHE A 752 -51.88 11.94 1.33
CA PHE A 752 -51.80 13.33 1.77
C PHE A 752 -51.57 14.26 0.57
N ALA A 753 -52.34 15.35 0.52
CA ALA A 753 -52.21 16.38 -0.52
C ALA A 753 -50.86 17.13 -0.44
N ALA A 754 -50.50 17.78 -1.54
CA ALA A 754 -49.28 18.57 -1.64
C ALA A 754 -49.23 19.72 -0.62
N GLY A 755 -48.13 19.81 0.13
CA GLY A 755 -47.87 20.88 1.10
C GLY A 755 -47.01 22.02 0.54
N THR A 756 -47.00 23.17 1.20
CA THR A 756 -46.19 24.35 0.82
C THR A 756 -44.75 24.31 1.31
N ALA A 757 -44.40 23.36 2.18
CA ALA A 757 -43.06 23.17 2.73
C ALA A 757 -42.65 21.70 2.67
N SER A 758 -41.34 21.45 2.75
CA SER A 758 -40.81 20.09 2.94
C SER A 758 -41.22 19.56 4.32
N VAL A 759 -41.76 18.34 4.39
CA VAL A 759 -42.28 17.75 5.63
C VAL A 759 -41.79 16.32 5.78
N GLN A 760 -41.31 15.97 6.97
CA GLN A 760 -41.03 14.59 7.34
C GLN A 760 -42.31 13.90 7.82
N TYR A 761 -42.61 12.74 7.23
CA TYR A 761 -43.70 11.87 7.65
C TYR A 761 -43.15 10.66 8.39
N TYR A 762 -43.92 10.16 9.34
CA TYR A 762 -43.70 8.92 10.06
C TYR A 762 -44.81 7.96 9.69
N ALA A 763 -44.48 6.86 9.03
CA ALA A 763 -45.42 5.80 8.66
C ALA A 763 -45.13 4.56 9.50
N CYS A 764 -46.15 4.04 10.17
CA CYS A 764 -46.04 3.01 11.18
C CYS A 764 -46.99 1.85 10.88
N SER A 765 -46.48 0.64 10.91
CA SER A 765 -47.25 -0.60 10.91
C SER A 765 -47.40 -1.10 12.34
N ARG A 766 -48.63 -1.26 12.81
CA ARG A 766 -48.95 -1.73 14.16
C ARG A 766 -49.78 -3.01 14.09
N GLY A 767 -49.35 -4.08 14.74
CA GLY A 767 -50.09 -5.34 14.73
C GLY A 767 -51.39 -5.24 15.52
N TYR A 768 -52.54 -5.29 14.87
CA TYR A 768 -53.81 -5.59 15.55
C TYR A 768 -53.80 -7.06 16.01
N SER A 769 -53.28 -7.94 15.15
CA SER A 769 -52.82 -9.28 15.50
C SER A 769 -51.36 -9.47 15.12
N ALA A 770 -50.77 -10.63 15.39
CA ALA A 770 -49.43 -10.93 14.90
C ALA A 770 -49.44 -11.01 13.37
N TYR A 771 -48.44 -10.42 12.73
CA TYR A 771 -48.36 -10.32 11.27
C TYR A 771 -46.96 -10.67 10.77
N THR A 772 -46.90 -11.22 9.56
CA THR A 772 -45.63 -11.65 8.95
C THR A 772 -45.57 -11.31 7.47
N GLY A 773 -44.39 -10.95 6.97
CA GLY A 773 -44.14 -10.76 5.54
C GLY A 773 -44.77 -9.50 4.94
N VAL A 774 -44.99 -8.45 5.74
CA VAL A 774 -45.58 -7.17 5.29
C VAL A 774 -44.48 -6.26 4.74
N THR A 775 -44.80 -5.42 3.76
CA THR A 775 -43.89 -4.40 3.21
C THR A 775 -44.50 -3.01 3.33
N MET A 776 -43.66 -1.98 3.43
CA MET A 776 -44.05 -0.57 3.52
C MET A 776 -43.45 0.20 2.35
N LYS A 777 -44.24 1.07 1.71
CA LYS A 777 -43.77 1.92 0.61
C LYS A 777 -44.36 3.31 0.71
N GLY A 778 -43.52 4.34 0.62
CA GLY A 778 -43.93 5.73 0.49
C GLY A 778 -43.60 6.24 -0.91
N THR A 779 -44.56 6.91 -1.57
CA THR A 779 -44.41 7.43 -2.94
C THR A 779 -44.93 8.87 -3.03
N TYR A 780 -44.14 9.80 -3.56
CA TYR A 780 -44.51 11.19 -3.81
C TYR A 780 -43.99 11.73 -5.15
#